data_AF-A0A094ENL5-F1
#
_entry.id   AF-A0A094ENL5-F1
#
_cell.length_a   1.000
_cell.length_b   1.000
_cell.length_c   1.000
_cell.angle_alpha   90.00
_cell.angle_beta   90.00
_cell.angle_gamma   90.00
#
_symmetry.space_group_name_H-M   'P 1'
#
loop_
_entity.id
_entity.type
_entity.pdbx_description
1 polymer ?
#
loop_
_entity_poly.entity_id
_entity_poly.type
_entity_poly.pdbx_seq_one_letter_code
_entity_poly.pdbx_strand_id
1 'polypeptide(L)'
;MKTTTSLRPLLAAAAGARAATRAPAAAGRRAASSFTATAGRRITAGARTSVAPLRAAVGAQTTQRAFSAGARRQEEAFDPTTVERESDEVDVCIVGGGPAGLASAIRLKQLATAAGNDDFRVVVLEKASEIGAHILSGAVLEPRAIEELIPNWLDEANPDRFDGITPAAGDKMRFLTKKMALPIPAPPQMHNKGNYIISLNQFTKWLGERAEEAGVEVYPGFAGAEVLYHPDGSVKGVATGDQGIARDGSKKGGFERGMEFHARATLFAEGCHGSLTKGVIKKFDLRRESEAQTYGLGVKEVWEIAPEKFNKGSITHSLGYPLPADTYGGGWMYHFGDNLVSIGLVVGLDYPNPWLSPYQEFQKMKDHPLYRSVLEGGKCISYGARALVEGGFQSIPKVAFPGGALVGDTAGFMNVPKIKGTHTAMKSGMLAAEAAYEALTATEEGTVFLYDYEEKLRQSWIWSELKSVRNMRPSFHGPLKLYGGIAYSGLEAFILKGRVPWTLSHGSKTDAQATKEADQCEKIVYEKPDGEVTFDILTSVARTGTDHEEDQPVHLQVKDWKKHTKSMWPRFKGVENRFCPAGVYEYIEDEGEEEGVRFQINAQNCIHCKTCDIKVPDQDINWTVPEGGGGPNTSTSNLESPEKEMEYPRLQAQATPEATATAVKLECCSKPGICTTTLWSDCRGSNCAIRYRHDAQEPPIVSPRIPIIGHLINMICYKQKFYHQLGQQNPDLPIFTLPLGLGKMYIITSPALVQAAMRKKSLSFEPLTVAFAERMVGFGPNIMDLMHHPPANSESWLNAQHKPYDMLAPGAALNDMNARVLNSVADIINSIGPEFETKQFYLWLRKSFTLATTGALFGAQNPLIDDPQLNDSLWDYEGGQADLLMKPFPSLTAPKPFRGRAAIQKALRAYFRAGHDQDSDVSLVIKGRVAINRKWGLPIDDIADHELGMLFVSVTNAIPTLFWMIFYVFHDNQLVADLQNELLGCLEEREDSNGQRECVFSVAKFSAECPLLVSTYQEVMRMTNRQLGTRTVIEDTYLSHSSVGDAAGTPTTYLLKKGTHIQMPSMITAYAPATWGEDVLNFNPRRFITTREKERLQNRAFNPFGGGKHLCPGRHFAYAEILGTVAALVLGFEIVTPEGAQVSVPPIYNSLVEAVGKPLPAVQQNLLANIRRRPGWEGVKWRFVAGNGTTDS
;
A
#
# COMPACT_ATOMS: atom_id res chain seq x y z
N MET A 1 68.28 -13.71 -3.45
CA MET A 1 68.44 -14.46 -4.72
C MET A 1 67.67 -13.68 -5.78
N LYS A 2 68.28 -13.27 -6.90
CA LYS A 2 68.43 -14.03 -8.17
C LYS A 2 67.05 -14.46 -8.74
N THR A 3 66.63 -14.10 -9.95
CA THR A 3 67.34 -13.38 -11.05
C THR A 3 66.34 -12.72 -12.03
N THR A 4 66.69 -11.53 -12.52
CA THR A 4 66.73 -11.02 -13.93
C THR A 4 65.88 -11.72 -15.03
N THR A 5 65.46 -11.06 -16.13
CA THR A 5 66.14 -9.97 -16.88
C THR A 5 65.17 -9.07 -17.67
N SER A 6 65.58 -7.81 -17.87
CA SER A 6 64.95 -6.74 -18.64
C SER A 6 65.26 -6.76 -20.16
N LEU A 7 64.53 -5.98 -20.97
CA LEU A 7 65.08 -4.85 -21.78
C LEU A 7 64.05 -4.15 -22.73
N ARG A 8 64.29 -2.85 -22.99
CA ARG A 8 63.78 -2.03 -24.13
C ARG A 8 64.96 -1.91 -25.17
N PRO A 9 65.12 -0.93 -26.12
CA PRO A 9 64.27 0.19 -26.59
C PRO A 9 64.33 0.62 -28.10
N LEU A 10 63.58 1.70 -28.44
CA LEU A 10 63.95 2.88 -29.27
C LEU A 10 63.90 2.92 -30.83
N LEU A 11 63.64 4.16 -31.31
CA LEU A 11 63.78 4.79 -32.67
C LEU A 11 62.85 4.29 -33.82
N ALA A 12 62.23 5.07 -34.73
CA ALA A 12 62.11 6.52 -35.09
C ALA A 12 62.76 6.98 -36.44
N ALA A 13 62.07 7.91 -37.15
CA ALA A 13 62.45 8.66 -38.37
C ALA A 13 62.54 7.89 -39.72
N ALA A 14 62.35 8.48 -40.93
CA ALA A 14 61.66 9.71 -41.38
C ALA A 14 61.54 9.80 -42.95
N ALA A 15 60.66 10.69 -43.47
CA ALA A 15 60.51 11.16 -44.88
C ALA A 15 60.07 10.11 -45.95
N GLY A 16 59.48 10.45 -47.11
CA GLY A 16 59.02 11.72 -47.75
C GLY A 16 58.90 11.55 -49.29
N ALA A 17 58.34 12.42 -50.16
CA ALA A 17 57.45 13.60 -50.04
C ALA A 17 57.04 14.08 -51.48
N ARG A 18 56.21 15.16 -51.62
CA ARG A 18 55.91 16.01 -52.82
C ARG A 18 54.90 15.47 -53.89
N ALA A 19 54.11 16.30 -54.61
CA ALA A 19 53.81 17.76 -54.48
C ALA A 19 52.61 18.30 -55.33
N ALA A 20 52.01 19.42 -54.86
CA ALA A 20 51.34 20.54 -55.59
C ALA A 20 49.97 20.32 -56.30
N THR A 21 49.10 21.32 -56.60
CA THR A 21 49.22 22.81 -56.67
C THR A 21 47.97 23.62 -56.18
N ARG A 22 48.21 24.85 -55.66
CA ARG A 22 47.41 26.13 -55.57
C ARG A 22 45.86 26.11 -55.72
N ALA A 23 45.04 26.58 -54.75
CA ALA A 23 44.81 27.96 -54.23
C ALA A 23 44.14 28.95 -55.22
N PRO A 24 43.33 29.96 -54.80
CA PRO A 24 43.10 30.59 -53.47
C PRO A 24 41.69 30.27 -52.86
N ALA A 25 40.96 31.00 -52.00
CA ALA A 25 41.00 32.39 -51.49
C ALA A 25 40.48 32.63 -50.02
N ALA A 26 39.55 33.58 -49.79
CA ALA A 26 39.36 34.37 -48.54
C ALA A 26 37.95 35.08 -48.51
N ALA A 27 37.40 35.74 -47.47
CA ALA A 27 37.56 35.86 -45.99
C ALA A 27 36.40 36.77 -45.44
N GLY A 28 36.08 36.95 -44.13
CA GLY A 28 36.50 36.27 -42.90
C GLY A 28 37.05 37.17 -41.75
N ARG A 29 36.24 37.62 -40.76
CA ARG A 29 36.63 38.11 -39.39
C ARG A 29 35.48 38.68 -38.49
N ARG A 30 35.65 38.50 -37.16
CA ARG A 30 35.23 39.34 -35.99
C ARG A 30 33.78 39.27 -35.44
N ALA A 31 33.63 39.87 -34.24
CA ALA A 31 32.63 39.53 -33.20
C ALA A 31 32.35 40.70 -32.22
N ALA A 32 31.48 40.43 -31.24
CA ALA A 32 31.27 41.08 -29.93
C ALA A 32 30.18 42.17 -29.75
N SER A 33 29.47 42.03 -28.61
CA SER A 33 28.94 43.05 -27.69
C SER A 33 27.91 44.12 -28.14
N SER A 34 26.69 44.00 -27.59
CA SER A 34 25.87 45.03 -26.90
C SER A 34 25.74 46.47 -27.46
N PHE A 35 24.51 47.02 -27.44
CA PHE A 35 24.17 48.14 -26.53
C PHE A 35 22.64 48.34 -26.39
N THR A 36 22.23 49.11 -25.38
CA THR A 36 20.86 49.54 -25.06
C THR A 36 20.56 50.95 -25.59
N ALA A 37 19.28 51.33 -25.75
CA ALA A 37 18.76 52.66 -25.35
C ALA A 37 17.25 52.86 -25.62
N THR A 38 16.60 53.55 -24.69
CA THR A 38 15.22 54.06 -24.66
C THR A 38 15.00 55.31 -25.55
N ALA A 39 13.75 55.58 -25.98
CA ALA A 39 12.89 56.65 -25.39
C ALA A 39 11.80 57.27 -26.31
N GLY A 40 10.55 57.35 -25.82
CA GLY A 40 9.91 58.66 -25.56
C GLY A 40 8.74 59.22 -26.42
N ARG A 41 7.59 59.44 -25.75
CA ARG A 41 6.63 60.60 -25.90
C ARG A 41 5.74 60.66 -27.19
N ARG A 42 4.52 61.26 -27.23
CA ARG A 42 3.58 61.86 -26.23
C ARG A 42 2.17 62.19 -26.85
N ILE A 43 1.16 62.43 -25.99
CA ILE A 43 0.10 63.49 -26.05
C ILE A 43 -1.24 63.29 -26.85
N THR A 44 -2.35 63.18 -26.08
CA THR A 44 -3.73 63.76 -26.20
C THR A 44 -4.67 63.50 -27.40
N ALA A 45 -6.02 63.68 -27.31
CA ALA A 45 -7.00 63.58 -26.18
C ALA A 45 -8.46 63.84 -26.66
N GLY A 46 -9.45 63.11 -26.09
CA GLY A 46 -10.86 63.54 -25.93
C GLY A 46 -11.77 63.60 -27.18
N ALA A 47 -13.09 63.90 -27.07
CA ALA A 47 -14.02 63.71 -25.93
C ALA A 47 -15.52 63.93 -26.29
N ARG A 48 -16.40 63.02 -25.81
CA ARG A 48 -17.82 63.22 -25.43
C ARG A 48 -18.93 63.49 -26.49
N THR A 49 -20.16 63.28 -25.99
CA THR A 49 -21.52 63.56 -26.52
C THR A 49 -22.03 62.64 -27.66
N SER A 50 -23.24 62.07 -27.72
CA SER A 50 -24.43 61.83 -26.83
C SER A 50 -25.75 62.35 -27.43
N VAL A 51 -26.79 61.49 -27.50
CA VAL A 51 -28.24 61.72 -27.27
C VAL A 51 -29.08 60.58 -27.92
N ALA A 52 -30.26 60.29 -27.38
CA ALA A 52 -31.19 59.20 -27.78
C ALA A 52 -32.41 59.80 -28.58
N PRO A 53 -33.69 59.29 -28.66
CA PRO A 53 -34.33 58.18 -27.91
C PRO A 53 -35.48 57.33 -28.59
N LEU A 54 -35.92 56.27 -27.87
CA LEU A 54 -37.32 55.81 -27.61
C LEU A 54 -38.38 55.57 -28.73
N ARG A 55 -38.78 54.29 -28.92
CA ARG A 55 -40.11 53.64 -28.62
C ARG A 55 -40.32 52.33 -29.45
N ALA A 56 -40.55 51.15 -28.85
CA ALA A 56 -41.80 50.56 -28.28
C ALA A 56 -42.71 49.88 -29.36
N ALA A 57 -43.43 48.77 -29.13
CA ALA A 57 -43.74 48.04 -27.88
C ALA A 57 -44.20 46.55 -28.08
N VAL A 58 -44.15 45.76 -26.99
CA VAL A 58 -44.95 44.55 -26.64
C VAL A 58 -44.84 43.25 -27.47
N GLY A 59 -44.62 42.12 -26.78
CA GLY A 59 -44.85 40.76 -27.32
C GLY A 59 -44.35 39.60 -26.42
N ALA A 60 -45.16 39.16 -25.45
CA ALA A 60 -45.11 37.91 -24.64
C ALA A 60 -43.76 37.34 -24.13
N GLN A 61 -43.65 37.06 -22.83
CA GLN A 61 -42.46 36.45 -22.19
C GLN A 61 -42.62 34.95 -21.90
N THR A 62 -41.67 34.14 -22.36
CA THR A 62 -41.34 32.80 -21.82
C THR A 62 -39.82 32.64 -21.71
N THR A 63 -39.18 33.50 -20.92
CA THR A 63 -37.72 33.51 -20.76
C THR A 63 -37.23 32.34 -19.90
N GLN A 64 -36.65 31.32 -20.55
CA GLN A 64 -35.63 30.50 -19.89
C GLN A 64 -34.53 31.43 -19.35
N ARG A 65 -34.06 31.19 -18.12
CA ARG A 65 -32.91 31.93 -17.58
C ARG A 65 -31.63 31.40 -18.22
N ALA A 66 -31.19 32.05 -19.29
CA ALA A 66 -29.80 31.97 -19.69
C ALA A 66 -28.95 32.54 -18.55
N PHE A 67 -28.16 31.69 -17.89
CA PHE A 67 -27.11 32.18 -17.00
C PHE A 67 -26.09 32.92 -17.85
N SER A 68 -25.94 34.22 -17.60
CA SER A 68 -24.91 35.03 -18.23
C SER A 68 -23.54 34.44 -17.91
N ALA A 69 -22.81 34.00 -18.92
CA ALA A 69 -21.41 33.64 -18.79
C ALA A 69 -20.62 34.90 -18.41
N GLY A 70 -20.48 35.14 -17.10
CA GLY A 70 -19.49 36.07 -16.57
C GLY A 70 -18.12 35.66 -17.10
N ALA A 71 -17.30 36.63 -17.50
CA ALA A 71 -16.01 36.34 -18.09
C ALA A 71 -15.18 35.50 -17.11
N ARG A 72 -14.94 34.22 -17.46
CA ARG A 72 -13.93 33.40 -16.79
C ARG A 72 -12.64 34.21 -16.81
N ARG A 73 -12.11 34.55 -15.62
CA ARG A 73 -10.65 34.68 -15.50
C ARG A 73 -10.08 33.37 -16.04
N GLN A 74 -9.08 33.44 -16.88
CA GLN A 74 -8.13 32.33 -16.93
C GLN A 74 -7.41 32.39 -15.59
N GLU A 75 -7.86 31.55 -14.67
CA GLU A 75 -7.02 31.15 -13.54
C GLU A 75 -5.77 30.50 -14.14
N GLU A 76 -4.60 30.84 -13.61
CA GLU A 76 -3.36 30.27 -14.10
C GLU A 76 -3.38 28.76 -13.85
N ALA A 77 -3.00 27.97 -14.85
CA ALA A 77 -3.06 26.52 -14.76
C ALA A 77 -2.23 26.06 -13.56
N PHE A 78 -2.87 25.30 -12.65
CA PHE A 78 -2.21 24.85 -11.43
C PHE A 78 -0.96 24.05 -11.77
N ASP A 79 0.17 24.46 -11.20
CA ASP A 79 1.46 23.79 -11.35
C ASP A 79 1.77 23.02 -10.05
N PRO A 80 1.63 21.68 -10.04
CA PRO A 80 1.99 20.85 -8.89
C PRO A 80 3.43 21.06 -8.41
N THR A 81 4.35 21.50 -9.27
CA THR A 81 5.76 21.68 -8.90
C THR A 81 5.98 22.78 -7.85
N THR A 82 5.00 23.67 -7.66
CA THR A 82 5.03 24.76 -6.66
C THR A 82 4.74 24.33 -5.23
N VAL A 83 4.18 23.13 -5.02
CA VAL A 83 3.89 22.58 -3.68
C VAL A 83 5.01 21.63 -3.28
N GLU A 84 5.62 21.78 -2.10
CA GLU A 84 6.72 20.90 -1.67
C GLU A 84 6.28 19.43 -1.53
N ARG A 85 7.21 18.48 -1.78
CA ARG A 85 6.98 17.03 -1.62
C ARG A 85 7.60 16.54 -0.32
N GLU A 86 6.90 15.64 0.37
CA GLU A 86 7.54 14.82 1.39
C GLU A 86 8.54 13.84 0.76
N SER A 87 9.62 13.53 1.47
CA SER A 87 10.68 12.64 0.97
C SER A 87 11.24 11.72 2.03
N ASP A 88 11.63 10.52 1.63
CA ASP A 88 12.10 9.43 2.50
C ASP A 88 13.35 8.75 1.94
N GLU A 89 14.21 8.22 2.83
CA GLU A 89 15.51 7.62 2.50
C GLU A 89 15.54 6.10 2.64
N VAL A 90 16.00 5.42 1.59
CA VAL A 90 16.16 3.95 1.53
C VAL A 90 17.51 3.54 0.95
N ASP A 91 17.98 2.32 1.27
CA ASP A 91 19.14 1.75 0.59
C ASP A 91 18.80 1.36 -0.85
N VAL A 92 17.65 0.70 -1.04
CA VAL A 92 17.15 0.31 -2.37
C VAL A 92 15.67 0.60 -2.52
N CYS A 93 15.31 1.32 -3.59
CA CYS A 93 13.93 1.44 -4.08
C CYS A 93 13.75 0.54 -5.31
N ILE A 94 12.64 -0.19 -5.37
CA ILE A 94 12.31 -1.15 -6.43
C ILE A 94 10.97 -0.74 -7.05
N VAL A 95 10.97 -0.42 -8.34
CA VAL A 95 9.78 0.06 -9.05
C VAL A 95 9.10 -1.12 -9.76
N GLY A 96 8.04 -1.67 -9.17
CA GLY A 96 7.24 -2.77 -9.70
C GLY A 96 7.24 -4.02 -8.81
N GLY A 97 6.07 -4.34 -8.26
CA GLY A 97 5.82 -5.52 -7.42
C GLY A 97 5.64 -6.83 -8.20
N GLY A 98 6.32 -6.96 -9.35
CA GLY A 98 6.32 -8.18 -10.16
C GLY A 98 7.35 -9.22 -9.68
N PRO A 99 7.36 -10.44 -10.26
CA PRO A 99 8.29 -11.50 -9.85
C PRO A 99 9.77 -11.12 -9.86
N ALA A 100 10.21 -10.21 -10.76
CA ALA A 100 11.57 -9.70 -10.74
C ALA A 100 11.85 -8.79 -9.53
N GLY A 101 10.97 -7.83 -9.25
CA GLY A 101 11.13 -6.88 -8.16
C GLY A 101 11.06 -7.54 -6.78
N LEU A 102 10.10 -8.46 -6.59
CA LEU A 102 9.96 -9.22 -5.35
C LEU A 102 11.13 -10.19 -5.14
N ALA A 103 11.63 -10.84 -6.20
CA ALA A 103 12.84 -11.67 -6.10
C ALA A 103 14.08 -10.84 -5.76
N SER A 104 14.24 -9.63 -6.30
CA SER A 104 15.27 -8.68 -5.86
C SER A 104 15.11 -8.34 -4.37
N ALA A 105 13.89 -8.00 -3.94
CA ALA A 105 13.62 -7.52 -2.58
C ALA A 105 13.89 -8.59 -1.52
N ILE A 106 13.36 -9.81 -1.73
CA ILE A 106 13.62 -10.97 -0.88
C ILE A 106 15.13 -11.25 -0.85
N ARG A 107 15.81 -11.24 -2.01
CA ARG A 107 17.25 -11.54 -2.07
C ARG A 107 18.10 -10.49 -1.36
N LEU A 108 17.74 -9.20 -1.46
CA LEU A 108 18.41 -8.13 -0.71
C LEU A 108 18.29 -8.34 0.81
N LYS A 109 17.08 -8.61 1.33
CA LYS A 109 16.90 -8.84 2.77
C LYS A 109 17.57 -10.14 3.24
N GLN A 110 17.56 -11.22 2.43
CA GLN A 110 18.33 -12.43 2.70
C GLN A 110 19.83 -12.13 2.88
N LEU A 111 20.43 -11.37 1.96
CA LEU A 111 21.85 -10.99 2.01
C LEU A 111 22.14 -10.09 3.22
N ALA A 112 21.24 -9.13 3.49
CA ALA A 112 21.38 -8.19 4.60
C ALA A 112 21.32 -8.90 5.97
N THR A 113 20.29 -9.72 6.22
CA THR A 113 20.18 -10.50 7.47
C THR A 113 21.30 -11.55 7.59
N ALA A 114 21.74 -12.19 6.50
CA ALA A 114 22.90 -13.08 6.52
C ALA A 114 24.23 -12.37 6.87
N ALA A 115 24.30 -11.05 6.66
CA ALA A 115 25.42 -10.19 7.06
C ALA A 115 25.18 -9.47 8.41
N GLY A 116 24.09 -9.77 9.13
CA GLY A 116 23.71 -9.09 10.38
C GLY A 116 23.15 -7.67 10.20
N ASN A 117 22.95 -7.21 8.97
CA ASN A 117 22.44 -5.89 8.62
C ASN A 117 20.91 -5.90 8.49
N ASP A 118 20.19 -6.27 9.56
CA ASP A 118 18.72 -6.24 9.63
C ASP A 118 18.13 -4.87 9.20
N ASP A 119 18.91 -3.83 9.44
CA ASP A 119 18.66 -2.40 9.27
C ASP A 119 18.68 -1.89 7.81
N PHE A 120 19.17 -2.70 6.86
CA PHE A 120 19.20 -2.38 5.43
C PHE A 120 17.78 -2.25 4.87
N ARG A 121 17.44 -1.08 4.31
CA ARG A 121 16.06 -0.71 3.98
C ARG A 121 15.73 -0.88 2.50
N VAL A 122 14.73 -1.71 2.21
CA VAL A 122 14.30 -2.06 0.86
C VAL A 122 12.81 -1.75 0.71
N VAL A 123 12.50 -0.86 -0.22
CA VAL A 123 11.12 -0.47 -0.58
C VAL A 123 10.75 -1.01 -1.95
N VAL A 124 9.53 -1.56 -2.07
CA VAL A 124 8.90 -1.96 -3.34
C VAL A 124 7.66 -1.10 -3.57
N LEU A 125 7.66 -0.31 -4.65
CA LEU A 125 6.51 0.48 -5.10
C LEU A 125 5.73 -0.30 -6.17
N GLU A 126 4.43 -0.51 -5.99
CA GLU A 126 3.56 -1.12 -6.99
C GLU A 126 2.31 -0.27 -7.25
N LYS A 127 1.97 -0.10 -8.53
CA LYS A 127 0.82 0.69 -8.98
C LYS A 127 -0.52 0.03 -8.66
N ALA A 128 -0.56 -1.31 -8.63
CA ALA A 128 -1.75 -2.11 -8.34
C ALA A 128 -2.23 -1.90 -6.90
N SER A 129 -3.55 -1.84 -6.70
CA SER A 129 -4.18 -1.75 -5.37
C SER A 129 -3.82 -2.92 -4.43
N GLU A 130 -3.53 -4.10 -4.99
CA GLU A 130 -2.85 -5.19 -4.28
C GLU A 130 -1.77 -5.86 -5.14
N ILE A 131 -0.75 -6.44 -4.49
CA ILE A 131 0.29 -7.22 -5.17
C ILE A 131 -0.36 -8.39 -5.91
N GLY A 132 -0.13 -8.45 -7.22
CA GLY A 132 -0.68 -9.48 -8.10
C GLY A 132 -1.79 -8.99 -9.03
N ALA A 133 -2.58 -7.96 -8.70
CA ALA A 133 -3.77 -7.59 -9.48
C ALA A 133 -3.47 -7.15 -10.93
N HIS A 134 -2.32 -6.50 -11.17
CA HIS A 134 -1.81 -6.14 -12.50
C HIS A 134 -1.03 -7.26 -13.23
N ILE A 135 -0.88 -8.46 -12.65
CA ILE A 135 -0.02 -9.52 -13.19
C ILE A 135 -0.80 -10.45 -14.11
N LEU A 136 -0.46 -10.43 -15.39
CA LEU A 136 -1.08 -11.27 -16.42
C LEU A 136 -0.05 -12.15 -17.14
N SER A 137 -0.29 -13.45 -17.14
CA SER A 137 0.44 -14.45 -17.93
C SER A 137 -0.41 -15.72 -18.11
N GLY A 138 -0.11 -16.49 -19.16
CA GLY A 138 -0.62 -17.86 -19.31
C GLY A 138 -0.01 -18.82 -18.28
N ALA A 139 1.25 -18.56 -17.87
CA ALA A 139 1.94 -19.10 -16.70
C ALA A 139 2.13 -20.63 -16.58
N VAL A 140 3.08 -21.16 -17.38
CA VAL A 140 3.78 -22.42 -17.05
C VAL A 140 5.13 -22.06 -16.41
N LEU A 141 5.19 -22.11 -15.09
CA LEU A 141 6.36 -21.76 -14.28
C LEU A 141 7.45 -22.82 -14.40
N GLU A 142 8.66 -22.39 -14.74
CA GLU A 142 9.89 -23.18 -14.66
C GLU A 142 10.54 -22.91 -13.29
N PRO A 143 10.59 -23.89 -12.37
CA PRO A 143 10.71 -23.62 -10.93
C PRO A 143 12.11 -23.22 -10.49
N ARG A 144 13.14 -23.45 -11.31
CA ARG A 144 14.55 -23.20 -11.01
C ARG A 144 14.83 -21.90 -10.25
N ALA A 145 14.23 -20.78 -10.66
CA ALA A 145 14.51 -19.49 -10.04
C ALA A 145 13.81 -19.28 -8.69
N ILE A 146 12.68 -19.95 -8.42
CA ILE A 146 12.09 -19.98 -7.08
C ILE A 146 12.81 -21.01 -6.19
N GLU A 147 13.25 -22.14 -6.73
CA GLU A 147 14.10 -23.11 -6.03
C GLU A 147 15.46 -22.51 -5.61
N GLU A 148 16.05 -21.63 -6.43
CA GLU A 148 17.27 -20.87 -6.09
C GLU A 148 17.02 -19.76 -5.04
N LEU A 149 15.78 -19.33 -4.78
CA LEU A 149 15.43 -18.22 -3.88
C LEU A 149 14.78 -18.68 -2.56
N ILE A 150 13.86 -19.63 -2.62
CA ILE A 150 13.11 -20.25 -1.51
C ILE A 150 13.07 -21.76 -1.78
N PRO A 151 14.11 -22.52 -1.37
CA PRO A 151 14.25 -23.94 -1.74
C PRO A 151 13.07 -24.83 -1.30
N ASN A 152 12.40 -24.48 -0.21
CA ASN A 152 11.27 -25.19 0.38
C ASN A 152 9.88 -24.64 -0.04
N TRP A 153 9.78 -23.93 -1.18
CA TRP A 153 8.54 -23.27 -1.61
C TRP A 153 7.33 -24.19 -1.85
N LEU A 154 7.53 -25.51 -1.99
CA LEU A 154 6.49 -26.56 -2.08
C LEU A 154 6.59 -27.64 -1.00
N ASP A 155 7.48 -27.49 -0.01
CA ASP A 155 7.67 -28.52 1.02
C ASP A 155 6.42 -28.61 1.91
N GLU A 156 5.87 -29.80 2.12
CA GLU A 156 4.71 -30.01 3.01
C GLU A 156 4.99 -29.54 4.44
N ALA A 157 6.25 -29.59 4.89
CA ALA A 157 6.70 -29.10 6.19
C ALA A 157 6.86 -27.56 6.25
N ASN A 158 6.78 -26.86 5.12
CA ASN A 158 6.70 -25.40 5.08
C ASN A 158 5.23 -24.96 5.20
N PRO A 159 4.80 -24.33 6.31
CA PRO A 159 3.41 -23.88 6.47
C PRO A 159 3.07 -22.70 5.55
N ASP A 160 4.08 -21.95 5.10
CA ASP A 160 3.94 -20.73 4.29
C ASP A 160 4.29 -21.03 2.78
N ARG A 161 4.14 -22.30 2.34
CA ARG A 161 4.36 -22.79 0.97
C ARG A 161 3.35 -22.26 -0.06
N PHE A 162 3.55 -22.54 -1.35
CA PHE A 162 2.62 -22.17 -2.42
C PHE A 162 1.78 -23.34 -2.93
N ASP A 163 0.56 -23.50 -2.42
CA ASP A 163 -0.36 -24.60 -2.82
C ASP A 163 -0.99 -24.43 -4.22
N GLY A 164 -0.90 -23.25 -4.84
CA GLY A 164 -1.60 -22.89 -6.09
C GLY A 164 -1.04 -23.51 -7.39
N ILE A 165 -0.63 -24.78 -7.35
CA ILE A 165 0.07 -25.48 -8.44
C ILE A 165 -0.76 -26.54 -9.17
N THR A 166 -0.39 -26.80 -10.43
CA THR A 166 -0.75 -28.04 -11.14
C THR A 166 0.48 -28.53 -11.92
N PRO A 167 1.06 -29.69 -11.57
CA PRO A 167 2.18 -30.26 -12.31
C PRO A 167 1.86 -30.47 -13.80
N ALA A 168 2.80 -30.13 -14.69
CA ALA A 168 2.66 -30.34 -16.12
C ALA A 168 2.68 -31.85 -16.46
N ALA A 169 1.59 -32.35 -17.03
CA ALA A 169 1.38 -33.77 -17.32
C ALA A 169 1.72 -34.15 -18.78
N GLY A 170 1.62 -33.22 -19.73
CA GLY A 170 2.02 -33.48 -21.12
C GLY A 170 1.82 -32.32 -22.08
N ASP A 171 2.77 -32.17 -23.01
CA ASP A 171 2.85 -31.09 -24.00
C ASP A 171 2.29 -31.50 -25.37
N LYS A 172 1.55 -30.59 -26.02
CA LYS A 172 0.96 -30.78 -27.36
C LYS A 172 1.21 -29.54 -28.23
N MET A 173 2.11 -29.64 -29.20
CA MET A 173 2.28 -28.61 -30.24
C MET A 173 1.37 -28.89 -31.44
N ARG A 174 0.70 -27.86 -31.97
CA ARG A 174 -0.25 -27.97 -33.10
C ARG A 174 -0.04 -26.89 -34.15
N PHE A 175 -0.21 -27.25 -35.42
CA PHE A 175 -0.37 -26.30 -36.53
C PHE A 175 -1.83 -26.28 -36.98
N LEU A 176 -2.45 -25.10 -36.98
CA LEU A 176 -3.88 -24.93 -37.24
C LEU A 176 -4.12 -24.47 -38.68
N THR A 177 -5.02 -25.17 -39.36
CA THR A 177 -5.78 -24.65 -40.50
C THR A 177 -7.16 -24.18 -40.01
N LYS A 178 -7.99 -23.53 -40.84
CA LYS A 178 -9.36 -23.12 -40.44
C LYS A 178 -10.24 -24.27 -39.91
N LYS A 179 -9.90 -25.55 -40.15
CA LYS A 179 -10.70 -26.72 -39.72
C LYS A 179 -9.94 -27.84 -39.01
N MET A 180 -8.60 -27.86 -39.01
CA MET A 180 -7.81 -28.99 -38.52
C MET A 180 -6.65 -28.54 -37.62
N ALA A 181 -6.42 -29.25 -36.52
CA ALA A 181 -5.23 -29.11 -35.68
C ALA A 181 -4.25 -30.25 -35.97
N LEU A 182 -3.27 -29.98 -36.84
CA LEU A 182 -2.24 -30.96 -37.22
C LEU A 182 -1.19 -31.07 -36.10
N PRO A 183 -0.79 -32.29 -35.68
CA PRO A 183 0.33 -32.45 -34.75
C PRO A 183 1.65 -32.10 -35.42
N ILE A 184 2.48 -31.32 -34.74
CA ILE A 184 3.88 -31.07 -35.14
C ILE A 184 4.82 -31.38 -33.96
N PRO A 185 6.10 -31.73 -34.19
CA PRO A 185 7.06 -31.96 -33.11
C PRO A 185 7.27 -30.69 -32.29
N ALA A 186 7.16 -30.80 -30.96
CA ALA A 186 7.53 -29.71 -30.05
C ALA A 186 9.08 -29.59 -30.00
N PRO A 187 9.65 -28.37 -30.12
CA PRO A 187 11.05 -28.12 -29.82
C PRO A 187 11.43 -28.67 -28.43
N PRO A 188 12.60 -29.32 -28.23
CA PRO A 188 12.95 -29.89 -26.92
C PRO A 188 13.03 -28.85 -25.79
N GLN A 189 13.22 -27.58 -26.13
CA GLN A 189 13.20 -26.42 -25.24
C GLN A 189 11.80 -26.14 -24.65
N MET A 190 10.73 -26.54 -25.36
CA MET A 190 9.34 -26.33 -24.94
C MET A 190 8.77 -27.44 -24.05
N HIS A 191 9.50 -28.53 -23.81
CA HIS A 191 9.05 -29.60 -22.91
C HIS A 191 8.89 -29.09 -21.48
N ASN A 192 7.78 -29.45 -20.82
CA ASN A 192 7.43 -28.93 -19.50
C ASN A 192 7.49 -29.95 -18.35
N LYS A 193 8.14 -31.11 -18.55
CA LYS A 193 8.41 -32.03 -17.45
C LYS A 193 9.20 -31.33 -16.33
N GLY A 194 8.63 -31.31 -15.13
CA GLY A 194 9.19 -30.61 -13.96
C GLY A 194 8.70 -29.17 -13.76
N ASN A 195 7.82 -28.68 -14.63
CA ASN A 195 7.21 -27.35 -14.53
C ASN A 195 5.78 -27.43 -14.00
N TYR A 196 5.27 -26.28 -13.55
CA TYR A 196 3.95 -26.16 -12.94
C TYR A 196 3.10 -25.14 -13.70
N ILE A 197 1.85 -25.50 -14.02
CA ILE A 197 0.84 -24.53 -14.43
C ILE A 197 0.32 -23.86 -13.16
N ILE A 198 0.34 -22.53 -13.12
CA ILE A 198 -0.01 -21.72 -11.93
C ILE A 198 -0.86 -20.51 -12.32
N SER A 199 -1.50 -19.85 -11.36
CA SER A 199 -1.97 -18.47 -11.57
C SER A 199 -0.90 -17.48 -11.11
N LEU A 200 -0.29 -16.73 -12.04
CA LEU A 200 0.86 -15.88 -11.73
C LEU A 200 0.51 -14.68 -10.84
N ASN A 201 -0.75 -14.20 -10.83
CA ASN A 201 -1.20 -13.21 -9.86
C ASN A 201 -1.12 -13.75 -8.42
N GLN A 202 -1.70 -14.94 -8.16
CA GLN A 202 -1.61 -15.62 -6.86
C GLN A 202 -0.16 -15.89 -6.44
N PHE A 203 0.69 -16.37 -7.35
CA PHE A 203 2.11 -16.59 -7.06
C PHE A 203 2.87 -15.30 -6.76
N THR A 204 2.52 -14.19 -7.43
CA THR A 204 3.14 -12.88 -7.14
C THR A 204 2.64 -12.30 -5.82
N LYS A 205 1.36 -12.49 -5.48
CA LYS A 205 0.80 -12.15 -4.15
C LYS A 205 1.50 -12.92 -3.03
N TRP A 206 1.67 -14.23 -3.21
CA TRP A 206 2.46 -15.08 -2.31
C TRP A 206 3.91 -14.62 -2.19
N LEU A 207 4.59 -14.26 -3.29
CA LEU A 207 5.92 -13.64 -3.24
C LEU A 207 5.93 -12.29 -2.50
N GLY A 208 4.85 -11.52 -2.54
CA GLY A 208 4.68 -10.28 -1.77
C GLY A 208 4.70 -10.56 -0.27
N GLU A 209 3.92 -11.53 0.18
CA GLU A 209 3.87 -11.94 1.59
C GLU A 209 5.25 -12.46 2.07
N ARG A 210 5.94 -13.27 1.26
CA ARG A 210 7.32 -13.73 1.58
C ARG A 210 8.33 -12.57 1.61
N ALA A 211 8.07 -11.45 0.91
CA ALA A 211 8.90 -10.24 0.97
C ALA A 211 8.64 -9.42 2.24
N GLU A 212 7.37 -9.21 2.62
CA GLU A 212 7.00 -8.53 3.87
C GLU A 212 7.51 -9.28 5.12
N GLU A 213 7.48 -10.61 5.08
CA GLU A 213 8.06 -11.49 6.11
C GLU A 213 9.59 -11.38 6.18
N ALA A 214 10.28 -11.22 5.04
CA ALA A 214 11.70 -10.91 4.99
C ALA A 214 12.04 -9.47 5.44
N GLY A 215 11.03 -8.65 5.79
CA GLY A 215 11.23 -7.26 6.21
C GLY A 215 11.50 -6.29 5.06
N VAL A 216 10.90 -6.54 3.89
CA VAL A 216 10.74 -5.56 2.82
C VAL A 216 9.53 -4.66 3.14
N GLU A 217 9.63 -3.38 2.83
CA GLU A 217 8.49 -2.45 2.86
C GLU A 217 7.81 -2.44 1.49
N VAL A 218 6.59 -2.98 1.42
CA VAL A 218 5.86 -3.17 0.16
C VAL A 218 4.67 -2.21 0.13
N TYR A 219 4.64 -1.33 -0.87
CA TYR A 219 3.62 -0.29 -1.04
C TYR A 219 2.79 -0.53 -2.31
N PRO A 220 1.75 -1.38 -2.25
CA PRO A 220 0.73 -1.44 -3.29
C PRO A 220 -0.14 -0.17 -3.25
N GLY A 221 -0.63 0.25 -4.41
CA GLY A 221 -1.31 1.53 -4.61
C GLY A 221 -0.37 2.71 -4.86
N PHE A 222 0.95 2.56 -4.71
CA PHE A 222 1.91 3.64 -4.87
C PHE A 222 2.62 3.55 -6.22
N ALA A 223 2.04 4.21 -7.23
CA ALA A 223 2.58 4.21 -8.58
C ALA A 223 3.78 5.17 -8.72
N GLY A 224 4.98 4.65 -9.01
CA GLY A 224 6.14 5.46 -9.40
C GLY A 224 5.86 6.23 -10.70
N ALA A 225 5.83 7.56 -10.62
CA ALA A 225 5.42 8.46 -11.71
C ALA A 225 6.57 9.30 -12.28
N GLU A 226 7.61 9.55 -11.50
CA GLU A 226 8.75 10.39 -11.88
C GLU A 226 10.08 9.72 -11.49
N VAL A 227 11.14 9.95 -12.30
CA VAL A 227 12.52 9.55 -11.93
C VAL A 227 13.27 10.76 -11.45
N LEU A 228 13.76 10.69 -10.22
CA LEU A 228 14.53 11.75 -9.58
C LEU A 228 16.00 11.57 -9.94
N TYR A 229 16.71 12.68 -10.13
CA TYR A 229 18.12 12.67 -10.53
C TYR A 229 18.97 13.60 -9.68
N HIS A 230 20.21 13.20 -9.41
CA HIS A 230 21.23 14.06 -8.81
C HIS A 230 21.76 15.07 -9.85
N PRO A 231 22.42 16.17 -9.39
CA PRO A 231 23.03 17.17 -10.28
C PRO A 231 24.14 16.64 -11.21
N ASP A 232 24.75 15.48 -10.90
CA ASP A 232 25.70 14.77 -11.79
C ASP A 232 25.00 14.04 -12.95
N GLY A 233 23.66 13.97 -12.93
CA GLY A 233 22.83 13.29 -13.91
C GLY A 233 22.44 11.85 -13.54
N SER A 234 22.99 11.27 -12.46
CA SER A 234 22.66 9.93 -11.98
C SER A 234 21.26 9.85 -11.35
N VAL A 235 20.71 8.64 -11.21
CA VAL A 235 19.41 8.41 -10.55
C VAL A 235 19.54 8.61 -9.04
N LYS A 236 18.72 9.50 -8.48
CA LYS A 236 18.55 9.73 -7.04
C LYS A 236 17.47 8.83 -6.43
N GLY A 237 16.51 8.39 -7.24
CA GLY A 237 15.33 7.69 -6.77
C GLY A 237 14.13 7.90 -7.69
N VAL A 238 12.93 7.83 -7.12
CA VAL A 238 11.65 8.04 -7.83
C VAL A 238 10.66 8.80 -6.95
N ALA A 239 9.69 9.49 -7.57
CA ALA A 239 8.52 10.00 -6.87
C ALA A 239 7.26 9.23 -7.27
N THR A 240 6.30 9.11 -6.35
CA THR A 240 4.97 8.57 -6.66
C THR A 240 4.12 9.59 -7.43
N GLY A 241 2.99 9.15 -7.97
CA GLY A 241 2.02 10.05 -8.60
C GLY A 241 1.38 11.00 -7.61
N ASP A 242 1.23 12.27 -8.01
CA ASP A 242 0.38 13.24 -7.34
C ASP A 242 -1.10 12.77 -7.46
N GLN A 243 -1.93 13.05 -6.45
CA GLN A 243 -3.34 12.70 -6.38
C GLN A 243 -4.23 13.95 -6.34
N GLY A 244 -5.49 13.83 -6.74
CA GLY A 244 -6.48 14.91 -6.65
C GLY A 244 -6.24 16.03 -7.66
N ILE A 245 -5.73 15.69 -8.84
CA ILE A 245 -5.76 16.57 -10.01
C ILE A 245 -7.01 16.23 -10.82
N ALA A 246 -7.74 17.24 -11.31
CA ALA A 246 -8.92 17.05 -12.16
C ALA A 246 -8.51 16.72 -13.61
N ARG A 247 -9.48 16.25 -14.42
CA ARG A 247 -9.24 15.85 -15.83
C ARG A 247 -8.80 17.01 -16.74
N ASP A 248 -9.09 18.24 -16.37
CA ASP A 248 -8.63 19.46 -17.06
C ASP A 248 -7.28 20.00 -16.54
N GLY A 249 -6.69 19.35 -15.54
CA GLY A 249 -5.44 19.78 -14.89
C GLY A 249 -5.63 20.73 -13.70
N SER A 250 -6.87 21.12 -13.37
CA SER A 250 -7.13 21.93 -12.17
C SER A 250 -6.95 21.13 -10.87
N LYS A 251 -6.74 21.85 -9.76
CA LYS A 251 -6.52 21.27 -8.42
C LYS A 251 -7.86 20.90 -7.77
N LYS A 252 -8.10 19.62 -7.44
CA LYS A 252 -9.25 19.26 -6.59
C LYS A 252 -9.00 19.74 -5.15
N GLY A 253 -10.08 19.92 -4.37
CA GLY A 253 -9.98 20.27 -2.95
C GLY A 253 -9.24 19.22 -2.07
N GLY A 254 -9.02 18.02 -2.61
CA GLY A 254 -8.24 16.95 -1.99
C GLY A 254 -6.90 16.65 -2.66
N PHE A 255 -6.29 17.62 -3.37
CA PHE A 255 -4.96 17.43 -3.97
C PHE A 255 -3.89 17.11 -2.92
N GLU A 256 -3.08 16.09 -3.20
CA GLU A 256 -1.92 15.67 -2.42
C GLU A 256 -0.76 15.39 -3.37
N ARG A 257 0.44 15.91 -3.10
CA ARG A 257 1.58 15.74 -4.00
C ARG A 257 2.32 14.43 -3.72
N GLY A 258 2.77 13.75 -4.77
CA GLY A 258 3.43 12.45 -4.66
C GLY A 258 4.72 12.50 -3.83
N MET A 259 4.99 11.42 -3.11
CA MET A 259 6.10 11.28 -2.17
C MET A 259 7.39 10.86 -2.89
N GLU A 260 8.53 11.42 -2.49
CA GLU A 260 9.84 11.08 -3.05
C GLU A 260 10.54 9.98 -2.25
N PHE A 261 10.99 8.92 -2.93
CA PHE A 261 11.86 7.88 -2.35
C PHE A 261 13.27 8.08 -2.87
N HIS A 262 14.14 8.67 -2.04
CA HIS A 262 15.57 8.86 -2.34
C HIS A 262 16.31 7.57 -1.98
N ALA A 263 16.99 6.98 -2.96
CA ALA A 263 17.50 5.62 -2.89
C ALA A 263 18.95 5.52 -3.36
N ARG A 264 19.83 4.94 -2.53
CA ARG A 264 21.25 4.73 -2.88
C ARG A 264 21.42 3.87 -4.15
N ALA A 265 20.47 2.97 -4.43
CA ALA A 265 20.28 2.37 -5.75
C ALA A 265 18.78 2.19 -6.08
N THR A 266 18.40 2.38 -7.35
CA THR A 266 17.03 2.15 -7.84
C THR A 266 16.98 0.98 -8.84
N LEU A 267 16.13 -0.01 -8.59
CA LEU A 267 15.92 -1.16 -9.47
C LEU A 267 14.58 -1.03 -10.22
N PHE A 268 14.63 -0.92 -11.55
CA PHE A 268 13.44 -0.79 -12.39
C PHE A 268 12.93 -2.19 -12.77
N ALA A 269 11.78 -2.54 -12.22
CA ALA A 269 11.10 -3.84 -12.34
C ALA A 269 9.69 -3.72 -12.93
N GLU A 270 9.38 -2.61 -13.61
CA GLU A 270 8.07 -2.29 -14.23
C GLU A 270 7.58 -3.34 -15.24
N GLY A 271 8.46 -4.25 -15.66
CA GLY A 271 8.19 -5.33 -16.61
C GLY A 271 8.16 -4.81 -18.04
N CYS A 272 7.44 -5.54 -18.91
CA CYS A 272 7.37 -5.20 -20.33
C CYS A 272 6.86 -3.77 -20.54
N HIS A 273 7.71 -2.97 -21.18
CA HIS A 273 7.50 -1.57 -21.55
C HIS A 273 7.18 -0.64 -20.37
N GLY A 274 8.15 -0.54 -19.44
CA GLY A 274 8.12 0.37 -18.30
C GLY A 274 8.02 1.85 -18.69
N SER A 275 7.21 2.58 -17.93
CA SER A 275 6.86 4.00 -18.05
C SER A 275 8.03 4.91 -17.72
N LEU A 276 8.72 4.63 -16.61
CA LEU A 276 9.92 5.33 -16.20
C LEU A 276 11.14 4.82 -16.98
N THR A 277 11.17 3.51 -17.20
CA THR A 277 12.20 2.76 -17.93
C THR A 277 12.48 3.35 -19.32
N LYS A 278 11.46 3.70 -20.12
CA LYS A 278 11.69 4.33 -21.43
C LYS A 278 12.43 5.68 -21.32
N GLY A 279 12.20 6.44 -20.24
CA GLY A 279 12.94 7.64 -19.91
C GLY A 279 14.41 7.35 -19.53
N VAL A 280 14.63 6.38 -18.65
CA VAL A 280 15.97 5.94 -18.19
C VAL A 280 16.80 5.40 -19.36
N ILE A 281 16.24 4.51 -20.18
CA ILE A 281 16.89 3.95 -21.39
C ILE A 281 17.30 5.08 -22.35
N LYS A 282 16.44 6.07 -22.55
CA LYS A 282 16.72 7.22 -23.42
C LYS A 282 17.78 8.16 -22.83
N LYS A 283 17.77 8.41 -21.51
CA LYS A 283 18.71 9.32 -20.86
C LYS A 283 20.15 8.80 -20.87
N PHE A 284 20.34 7.50 -20.63
CA PHE A 284 21.67 6.88 -20.55
C PHE A 284 22.08 6.11 -21.83
N ASP A 285 21.33 6.27 -22.93
CA ASP A 285 21.56 5.61 -24.23
C ASP A 285 21.74 4.08 -24.12
N LEU A 286 20.91 3.43 -23.28
CA LEU A 286 21.10 2.03 -22.90
C LEU A 286 20.89 1.03 -24.05
N ARG A 287 20.47 1.48 -25.24
CA ARG A 287 20.29 0.65 -26.45
C ARG A 287 21.34 0.91 -27.54
N ARG A 288 22.39 1.70 -27.29
CA ARG A 288 23.48 1.96 -28.26
C ARG A 288 24.12 0.69 -28.86
N GLU A 289 24.15 -0.39 -28.09
CA GLU A 289 24.85 -1.65 -28.41
C GLU A 289 23.90 -2.83 -28.62
N SER A 290 22.59 -2.58 -28.77
CA SER A 290 21.58 -3.62 -28.97
C SER A 290 20.45 -3.19 -29.92
N GLU A 291 19.66 -4.15 -30.38
CA GLU A 291 18.56 -3.88 -31.30
C GLU A 291 17.36 -3.25 -30.57
N ALA A 292 16.43 -2.66 -31.33
CA ALA A 292 15.14 -2.25 -30.78
C ALA A 292 14.41 -3.48 -30.21
N GLN A 293 13.73 -3.30 -29.07
CA GLN A 293 12.87 -4.36 -28.53
C GLN A 293 11.65 -4.51 -29.45
N THR A 294 11.40 -5.73 -29.93
CA THR A 294 10.12 -6.12 -30.53
C THR A 294 9.23 -6.75 -29.46
N TYR A 295 7.91 -6.62 -29.60
CA TYR A 295 6.94 -6.97 -28.57
C TYR A 295 5.75 -7.72 -29.16
N GLY A 296 5.17 -8.64 -28.38
CA GLY A 296 3.86 -9.24 -28.68
C GLY A 296 2.78 -8.69 -27.76
N LEU A 297 1.52 -8.70 -28.18
CA LEU A 297 0.35 -8.58 -27.30
C LEU A 297 -0.20 -9.98 -27.02
N GLY A 298 -0.17 -10.39 -25.75
CA GLY A 298 -0.84 -11.60 -25.27
C GLY A 298 -2.23 -11.25 -24.75
N VAL A 299 -3.26 -11.82 -25.36
CA VAL A 299 -4.67 -11.74 -24.90
C VAL A 299 -5.01 -13.06 -24.19
N LYS A 300 -5.66 -12.99 -23.01
CA LYS A 300 -5.96 -14.13 -22.13
C LYS A 300 -7.41 -14.15 -21.69
N GLU A 301 -7.98 -15.34 -21.57
CA GLU A 301 -9.16 -15.62 -20.74
C GLU A 301 -8.87 -16.81 -19.79
N VAL A 302 -9.56 -16.85 -18.65
CA VAL A 302 -9.65 -18.05 -17.79
C VAL A 302 -11.10 -18.53 -17.81
N TRP A 303 -11.27 -19.83 -18.00
CA TRP A 303 -12.57 -20.49 -18.10
C TRP A 303 -12.71 -21.61 -17.08
N GLU A 304 -13.89 -21.75 -16.52
CA GLU A 304 -14.39 -22.97 -15.88
C GLU A 304 -15.07 -23.82 -16.98
N ILE A 305 -14.74 -25.11 -17.06
CA ILE A 305 -15.24 -26.03 -18.10
C ILE A 305 -15.84 -27.30 -17.49
N ALA A 306 -16.68 -28.00 -18.25
CA ALA A 306 -17.30 -29.23 -17.81
C ALA A 306 -16.23 -30.30 -17.44
N PRO A 307 -16.36 -31.04 -16.33
CA PRO A 307 -15.30 -31.92 -15.82
C PRO A 307 -14.84 -33.00 -16.81
N GLU A 308 -15.73 -33.51 -17.65
CA GLU A 308 -15.42 -34.51 -18.69
C GLU A 308 -14.58 -33.94 -19.85
N LYS A 309 -14.49 -32.61 -19.97
CA LYS A 309 -13.61 -31.88 -20.90
C LYS A 309 -12.26 -31.49 -20.27
N PHE A 310 -12.11 -31.64 -18.95
CA PHE A 310 -10.92 -31.21 -18.22
C PHE A 310 -9.81 -32.27 -18.23
N ASN A 311 -8.57 -31.83 -18.46
CA ASN A 311 -7.40 -32.72 -18.58
C ASN A 311 -6.24 -32.14 -17.75
N LYS A 312 -6.32 -32.27 -16.42
CA LYS A 312 -5.44 -31.63 -15.43
C LYS A 312 -3.95 -31.81 -15.79
N GLY A 313 -3.21 -30.71 -15.92
CA GLY A 313 -1.80 -30.70 -16.30
C GLY A 313 -1.52 -30.74 -17.82
N SER A 314 -2.53 -30.86 -18.68
CA SER A 314 -2.34 -30.83 -20.14
C SER A 314 -1.99 -29.41 -20.63
N ILE A 315 -0.92 -29.32 -21.41
CA ILE A 315 -0.42 -28.09 -22.04
C ILE A 315 -0.57 -28.22 -23.56
N THR A 316 -1.24 -27.29 -24.20
CA THR A 316 -1.37 -27.22 -25.66
C THR A 316 -0.92 -25.85 -26.18
N HIS A 317 -0.10 -25.85 -27.23
CA HIS A 317 0.35 -24.68 -27.97
C HIS A 317 -0.03 -24.80 -29.44
N SER A 318 -0.34 -23.68 -30.08
CA SER A 318 -0.81 -23.64 -31.47
C SER A 318 -0.13 -22.55 -32.30
N LEU A 319 0.08 -22.81 -33.59
CA LEU A 319 0.58 -21.87 -34.60
C LEU A 319 -0.30 -21.91 -35.85
N GLY A 320 -0.30 -20.85 -36.65
CA GLY A 320 -1.06 -20.76 -37.90
C GLY A 320 -2.41 -20.06 -37.70
N TYR A 321 -3.51 -20.69 -38.17
CA TYR A 321 -4.86 -20.13 -38.05
C TYR A 321 -5.17 -19.76 -36.59
N PRO A 322 -5.72 -18.56 -36.29
CA PRO A 322 -6.41 -17.66 -37.23
C PRO A 322 -5.52 -16.60 -37.93
N LEU A 323 -4.24 -16.52 -37.58
CA LEU A 323 -3.32 -15.48 -38.05
C LEU A 323 -2.86 -15.68 -39.50
N PRO A 324 -2.64 -14.60 -40.27
CA PRO A 324 -2.04 -14.67 -41.61
C PRO A 324 -0.53 -14.95 -41.53
N ALA A 325 0.04 -15.46 -42.62
CA ALA A 325 1.42 -15.97 -42.62
C ALA A 325 2.53 -14.92 -42.37
N ASP A 326 2.25 -13.62 -42.49
CA ASP A 326 3.14 -12.49 -42.13
C ASP A 326 2.92 -11.93 -40.72
N THR A 327 1.99 -12.47 -39.94
CA THR A 327 1.82 -12.11 -38.53
C THR A 327 2.41 -13.20 -37.65
N TYR A 328 3.45 -12.87 -36.89
CA TYR A 328 3.95 -13.76 -35.85
C TYR A 328 2.91 -13.90 -34.73
N GLY A 329 2.83 -15.09 -34.13
CA GLY A 329 1.94 -15.33 -33.02
C GLY A 329 1.61 -16.81 -32.84
N GLY A 330 0.86 -17.11 -31.79
CA GLY A 330 0.48 -18.47 -31.43
C GLY A 330 -0.46 -18.51 -30.23
N GLY A 331 -1.33 -19.51 -30.20
CA GLY A 331 -2.30 -19.71 -29.14
C GLY A 331 -1.83 -20.69 -28.07
N TRP A 332 -2.45 -20.63 -26.89
CA TRP A 332 -2.22 -21.58 -25.81
C TRP A 332 -3.52 -22.06 -25.16
N MET A 333 -3.46 -23.23 -24.53
CA MET A 333 -4.53 -23.81 -23.70
C MET A 333 -3.90 -24.70 -22.63
N TYR A 334 -3.99 -24.30 -21.37
CA TYR A 334 -3.41 -25.00 -20.21
C TYR A 334 -4.50 -25.34 -19.19
N HIS A 335 -4.63 -26.63 -18.82
CA HIS A 335 -5.63 -27.10 -17.86
C HIS A 335 -5.03 -27.18 -16.45
N PHE A 336 -5.56 -26.44 -15.48
CA PHE A 336 -5.00 -26.28 -14.14
C PHE A 336 -6.08 -26.21 -13.05
N GLY A 337 -5.67 -26.22 -11.77
CA GLY A 337 -6.60 -26.19 -10.63
C GLY A 337 -7.58 -27.35 -10.70
N ASP A 338 -8.85 -27.08 -10.44
CA ASP A 338 -9.95 -28.01 -10.64
C ASP A 338 -10.92 -27.44 -11.67
N ASN A 339 -10.98 -28.10 -12.83
CA ASN A 339 -11.83 -27.73 -13.98
C ASN A 339 -11.55 -26.35 -14.62
N LEU A 340 -10.39 -25.72 -14.34
CA LEU A 340 -10.00 -24.44 -14.94
C LEU A 340 -9.12 -24.61 -16.19
N VAL A 341 -9.33 -23.78 -17.20
CA VAL A 341 -8.47 -23.69 -18.38
C VAL A 341 -8.05 -22.25 -18.68
N SER A 342 -6.74 -22.05 -18.81
CA SER A 342 -6.09 -20.79 -19.20
C SER A 342 -5.88 -20.82 -20.70
N ILE A 343 -6.57 -19.94 -21.44
CA ILE A 343 -6.44 -19.83 -22.90
C ILE A 343 -5.94 -18.44 -23.29
N GLY A 344 -5.37 -18.34 -24.49
CA GLY A 344 -4.99 -17.05 -25.04
C GLY A 344 -4.31 -17.13 -26.40
N LEU A 345 -4.03 -15.95 -26.96
CA LEU A 345 -3.33 -15.76 -28.22
C LEU A 345 -2.27 -14.67 -28.04
N VAL A 346 -1.04 -14.94 -28.46
CA VAL A 346 -0.01 -13.91 -28.68
C VAL A 346 -0.07 -13.48 -30.14
N VAL A 347 -0.01 -12.17 -30.38
CA VAL A 347 0.19 -11.56 -31.70
C VAL A 347 1.40 -10.63 -31.63
N GLY A 348 2.42 -10.87 -32.46
CA GLY A 348 3.60 -10.01 -32.59
C GLY A 348 3.21 -8.64 -33.13
N LEU A 349 3.63 -7.56 -32.46
CA LEU A 349 3.27 -6.18 -32.82
C LEU A 349 4.03 -5.67 -34.05
N ASP A 350 4.94 -6.46 -34.62
CA ASP A 350 5.45 -6.30 -35.98
C ASP A 350 4.41 -6.59 -37.09
N TYR A 351 3.17 -6.96 -36.75
CA TYR A 351 2.13 -7.21 -37.75
C TYR A 351 1.90 -6.01 -38.69
N PRO A 352 1.80 -6.22 -40.02
CA PRO A 352 1.80 -5.11 -40.98
C PRO A 352 0.41 -4.54 -41.29
N ASN A 353 -0.67 -5.30 -41.11
CA ASN A 353 -2.02 -4.91 -41.56
C ASN A 353 -2.76 -4.08 -40.49
N PRO A 354 -3.08 -2.79 -40.72
CA PRO A 354 -3.78 -1.96 -39.74
C PRO A 354 -5.27 -2.34 -39.53
N TRP A 355 -5.82 -3.27 -40.32
CA TRP A 355 -7.15 -3.83 -40.10
C TRP A 355 -7.18 -5.03 -39.14
N LEU A 356 -6.01 -5.57 -38.75
CA LEU A 356 -5.92 -6.69 -37.80
C LEU A 356 -6.18 -6.20 -36.37
N SER A 357 -7.06 -6.90 -35.65
CA SER A 357 -7.27 -6.71 -34.21
C SER A 357 -6.86 -7.97 -33.45
N PRO A 358 -5.83 -7.92 -32.57
CA PRO A 358 -5.41 -9.07 -31.76
C PRO A 358 -6.53 -9.62 -30.86
N TYR A 359 -7.44 -8.76 -30.39
CA TYR A 359 -8.64 -9.18 -29.66
C TYR A 359 -9.57 -10.02 -30.54
N GLN A 360 -9.89 -9.55 -31.75
CA GLN A 360 -10.81 -10.26 -32.65
C GLN A 360 -10.19 -11.53 -33.23
N GLU A 361 -8.88 -11.55 -33.50
CA GLU A 361 -8.15 -12.78 -33.82
C GLU A 361 -8.22 -13.79 -32.66
N PHE A 362 -8.14 -13.35 -31.41
CA PHE A 362 -8.32 -14.23 -30.25
C PHE A 362 -9.76 -14.77 -30.13
N GLN A 363 -10.79 -13.95 -30.33
CA GLN A 363 -12.18 -14.45 -30.35
C GLN A 363 -12.37 -15.49 -31.48
N LYS A 364 -11.96 -15.16 -32.72
CA LYS A 364 -11.94 -16.03 -33.92
C LYS A 364 -11.09 -17.31 -33.76
N MET A 365 -10.15 -17.35 -32.82
CA MET A 365 -9.41 -18.57 -32.46
C MET A 365 -10.29 -19.56 -31.69
N LYS A 366 -11.18 -19.07 -30.82
CA LYS A 366 -12.00 -19.92 -29.94
C LYS A 366 -13.01 -20.77 -30.71
N ASP A 367 -13.47 -20.32 -31.87
CA ASP A 367 -14.32 -21.11 -32.78
C ASP A 367 -13.59 -22.23 -33.52
N HIS A 368 -12.25 -22.26 -33.51
CA HIS A 368 -11.53 -23.41 -34.06
C HIS A 368 -11.84 -24.66 -33.24
N PRO A 369 -12.15 -25.83 -33.84
CA PRO A 369 -12.62 -27.01 -33.11
C PRO A 369 -11.72 -27.49 -31.95
N LEU A 370 -10.40 -27.19 -31.98
CA LEU A 370 -9.48 -27.48 -30.89
C LEU A 370 -9.82 -26.75 -29.58
N TYR A 371 -10.35 -25.53 -29.70
CA TYR A 371 -10.75 -24.69 -28.57
C TYR A 371 -12.25 -24.84 -28.29
N ARG A 372 -13.11 -24.73 -29.32
CA ARG A 372 -14.57 -24.74 -29.16
C ARG A 372 -15.06 -25.98 -28.42
N SER A 373 -14.52 -27.16 -28.75
CA SER A 373 -14.88 -28.42 -28.08
C SER A 373 -14.63 -28.43 -26.57
N VAL A 374 -13.65 -27.65 -26.08
CA VAL A 374 -13.30 -27.51 -24.65
C VAL A 374 -14.15 -26.43 -23.98
N LEU A 375 -14.41 -25.31 -24.66
CA LEU A 375 -15.05 -24.11 -24.08
C LEU A 375 -16.59 -24.14 -24.14
N GLU A 376 -17.17 -24.85 -25.10
CA GLU A 376 -18.61 -24.94 -25.32
C GLU A 376 -19.32 -25.53 -24.07
N GLY A 377 -20.28 -24.79 -23.51
CA GLY A 377 -20.93 -25.11 -22.23
C GLY A 377 -20.12 -24.75 -20.97
N GLY A 378 -18.92 -24.17 -21.13
CA GLY A 378 -18.12 -23.59 -20.05
C GLY A 378 -18.47 -22.12 -19.77
N LYS A 379 -17.77 -21.53 -18.80
CA LYS A 379 -17.99 -20.17 -18.31
C LYS A 379 -16.66 -19.39 -18.27
N CYS A 380 -16.59 -18.28 -19.01
CA CYS A 380 -15.47 -17.35 -18.93
C CYS A 380 -15.51 -16.60 -17.59
N ILE A 381 -14.53 -16.83 -16.72
CA ILE A 381 -14.42 -16.20 -15.39
C ILE A 381 -13.73 -14.84 -15.50
N SER A 382 -12.58 -14.77 -16.17
CA SER A 382 -11.77 -13.56 -16.23
C SER A 382 -11.15 -13.33 -17.61
N TYR A 383 -10.85 -12.06 -17.89
CA TYR A 383 -10.21 -11.58 -19.11
C TYR A 383 -8.94 -10.78 -18.77
N GLY A 384 -8.09 -10.55 -19.77
CA GLY A 384 -7.16 -9.43 -19.80
C GLY A 384 -6.18 -9.54 -20.96
N ALA A 385 -5.32 -8.53 -21.12
CA ALA A 385 -4.23 -8.60 -22.08
C ALA A 385 -3.01 -7.79 -21.62
N ARG A 386 -1.81 -8.20 -22.06
CA ARG A 386 -0.54 -7.58 -21.67
C ARG A 386 0.47 -7.67 -22.82
N ALA A 387 1.23 -6.61 -23.06
CA ALA A 387 2.40 -6.69 -23.91
C ALA A 387 3.52 -7.52 -23.26
N LEU A 388 4.22 -8.31 -24.07
CA LEU A 388 5.39 -9.12 -23.70
C LEU A 388 6.56 -8.79 -24.63
N VAL A 389 7.78 -8.97 -24.14
CA VAL A 389 9.02 -8.74 -24.91
C VAL A 389 9.38 -9.97 -25.76
N GLU A 390 9.78 -9.75 -27.01
CA GLU A 390 10.18 -10.82 -27.93
C GLU A 390 11.40 -10.53 -28.82
N GLY A 391 12.08 -9.38 -28.62
CA GLY A 391 13.39 -9.09 -29.21
C GLY A 391 14.56 -9.92 -28.66
N GLY A 392 14.29 -10.71 -27.60
CA GLY A 392 15.20 -11.75 -27.09
C GLY A 392 16.62 -11.26 -26.79
N PHE A 393 17.61 -12.08 -27.16
CA PHE A 393 19.03 -11.84 -26.88
C PHE A 393 19.59 -10.58 -27.55
N GLN A 394 19.09 -10.25 -28.75
CA GLN A 394 19.51 -9.12 -29.56
C GLN A 394 19.08 -7.77 -28.97
N SER A 395 17.96 -7.76 -28.24
CA SER A 395 17.33 -6.55 -27.71
C SER A 395 17.57 -6.34 -26.21
N ILE A 396 18.53 -7.06 -25.59
CA ILE A 396 18.95 -6.80 -24.21
C ILE A 396 19.73 -5.45 -24.18
N PRO A 397 19.29 -4.44 -23.41
CA PRO A 397 20.01 -3.17 -23.27
C PRO A 397 21.23 -3.30 -22.37
N LYS A 398 21.98 -2.21 -22.19
CA LYS A 398 22.79 -2.04 -20.98
C LYS A 398 21.88 -2.03 -19.75
N VAL A 399 22.21 -2.86 -18.77
CA VAL A 399 21.32 -3.20 -17.64
C VAL A 399 21.67 -2.48 -16.33
N ALA A 400 22.83 -1.82 -16.26
CA ALA A 400 23.27 -1.02 -15.12
C ALA A 400 23.66 0.39 -15.58
N PHE A 401 23.42 1.39 -14.73
CA PHE A 401 23.68 2.81 -14.97
C PHE A 401 23.92 3.54 -13.62
N PRO A 402 24.39 4.80 -13.61
CA PRO A 402 24.65 5.53 -12.37
C PRO A 402 23.37 5.69 -11.54
N GLY A 403 23.35 5.13 -10.34
CA GLY A 403 22.20 5.11 -9.43
C GLY A 403 21.20 3.96 -9.63
N GLY A 404 21.42 2.98 -10.52
CA GLY A 404 20.46 1.89 -10.66
C GLY A 404 20.68 0.82 -11.74
N ALA A 405 19.66 -0.02 -11.92
CA ALA A 405 19.65 -1.11 -12.90
C ALA A 405 18.24 -1.46 -13.42
N LEU A 406 18.17 -2.17 -14.55
CA LEU A 406 16.95 -2.72 -15.16
C LEU A 406 16.86 -4.23 -14.90
N VAL A 407 15.72 -4.73 -14.39
CA VAL A 407 15.53 -6.17 -14.09
C VAL A 407 14.28 -6.75 -14.75
N GLY A 408 14.30 -8.04 -15.07
CA GLY A 408 13.17 -8.75 -15.68
C GLY A 408 12.84 -8.31 -17.11
N ASP A 409 11.55 -8.35 -17.46
CA ASP A 409 11.07 -7.94 -18.80
C ASP A 409 11.25 -6.43 -19.08
N THR A 410 11.62 -5.65 -18.06
CA THR A 410 12.12 -4.28 -18.18
C THR A 410 13.39 -4.21 -19.04
N ALA A 411 14.30 -5.15 -18.83
CA ALA A 411 15.49 -5.37 -19.67
C ALA A 411 15.18 -6.29 -20.86
N GLY A 412 14.27 -7.26 -20.69
CA GLY A 412 13.72 -8.06 -21.78
C GLY A 412 14.13 -9.53 -21.80
N PHE A 413 14.32 -10.17 -20.63
CA PHE A 413 14.90 -11.52 -20.52
C PHE A 413 13.97 -12.69 -20.89
N MET A 414 12.95 -12.48 -21.73
CA MET A 414 11.99 -13.53 -22.09
C MET A 414 12.57 -14.54 -23.10
N ASN A 415 12.45 -15.83 -22.78
CA ASN A 415 12.66 -16.92 -23.73
C ASN A 415 11.39 -17.08 -24.59
N VAL A 416 11.39 -16.44 -25.76
CA VAL A 416 10.21 -16.36 -26.64
C VAL A 416 9.73 -17.74 -27.10
N PRO A 417 10.58 -18.68 -27.60
CA PRO A 417 10.10 -19.99 -28.02
C PRO A 417 9.59 -20.87 -26.87
N LYS A 418 10.08 -20.69 -25.64
CA LYS A 418 9.47 -21.30 -24.44
C LYS A 418 8.13 -20.67 -24.04
N ILE A 419 7.88 -19.42 -24.46
CA ILE A 419 6.87 -18.51 -23.92
C ILE A 419 7.04 -18.33 -22.39
N LYS A 420 8.28 -18.11 -21.92
CA LYS A 420 8.60 -17.92 -20.49
C LYS A 420 9.58 -16.77 -20.25
N GLY A 421 9.16 -15.81 -19.42
CA GLY A 421 10.03 -14.78 -18.84
C GLY A 421 10.15 -14.85 -17.31
N THR A 422 9.23 -15.53 -16.59
CA THR A 422 9.19 -15.47 -15.11
C THR A 422 10.46 -15.96 -14.42
N HIS A 423 11.04 -17.08 -14.86
CA HIS A 423 12.22 -17.69 -14.25
C HIS A 423 13.48 -16.86 -14.49
N THR A 424 13.71 -16.43 -15.74
CA THR A 424 14.80 -15.52 -16.08
C THR A 424 14.63 -14.15 -15.41
N ALA A 425 13.40 -13.65 -15.28
CA ALA A 425 13.12 -12.38 -14.61
C ALA A 425 13.41 -12.42 -13.11
N MET A 426 12.94 -13.44 -12.39
CA MET A 426 13.26 -13.66 -10.98
C MET A 426 14.79 -13.75 -10.77
N LYS A 427 15.48 -14.59 -11.56
CA LYS A 427 16.93 -14.73 -11.43
C LYS A 427 17.68 -13.44 -11.77
N SER A 428 17.22 -12.67 -12.75
CA SER A 428 17.82 -11.37 -13.07
C SER A 428 17.68 -10.35 -11.93
N GLY A 429 16.60 -10.43 -11.14
CA GLY A 429 16.42 -9.65 -9.92
C GLY A 429 17.36 -10.09 -8.80
N MET A 430 17.51 -11.40 -8.58
CA MET A 430 18.46 -11.94 -7.60
C MET A 430 19.92 -11.52 -7.89
N LEU A 431 20.35 -11.57 -9.15
CA LEU A 431 21.69 -11.15 -9.56
C LEU A 431 21.89 -9.63 -9.43
N ALA A 432 20.84 -8.83 -9.63
CA ALA A 432 20.86 -7.39 -9.40
C ALA A 432 20.93 -7.07 -7.89
N ALA A 433 20.19 -7.80 -7.05
CA ALA A 433 20.23 -7.71 -5.60
C ALA A 433 21.63 -8.03 -5.05
N GLU A 434 22.27 -9.10 -5.55
CA GLU A 434 23.64 -9.47 -5.18
C GLU A 434 24.64 -8.37 -5.55
N ALA A 435 24.59 -7.84 -6.78
CA ALA A 435 25.46 -6.74 -7.21
C ALA A 435 25.16 -5.41 -6.51
N ALA A 436 23.90 -5.13 -6.18
CA ALA A 436 23.50 -3.93 -5.44
C ALA A 436 24.01 -3.98 -4.00
N TYR A 437 23.83 -5.10 -3.29
CA TYR A 437 24.26 -5.25 -1.90
C TYR A 437 25.79 -5.16 -1.76
N GLU A 438 26.53 -5.78 -2.69
CA GLU A 438 28.00 -5.66 -2.76
C GLU A 438 28.43 -4.21 -3.03
N ALA A 439 27.83 -3.52 -4.01
CA ALA A 439 28.17 -2.14 -4.32
C ALA A 439 27.83 -1.17 -3.16
N LEU A 440 26.69 -1.39 -2.48
CA LEU A 440 26.21 -0.58 -1.34
C LEU A 440 26.96 -0.84 -0.03
N THR A 441 27.64 -1.97 0.11
CA THR A 441 28.53 -2.26 1.26
C THR A 441 29.98 -1.88 0.97
N ALA A 442 30.40 -1.78 -0.30
CA ALA A 442 31.71 -1.28 -0.69
C ALA A 442 31.80 0.25 -0.86
N THR A 443 30.66 0.96 -0.92
CA THR A 443 30.59 2.40 -1.23
C THR A 443 29.87 3.17 -0.12
N GLU A 444 30.62 3.89 0.72
CA GLU A 444 30.07 4.73 1.79
C GLU A 444 29.48 6.05 1.25
N GLU A 445 30.19 6.73 0.34
CA GLU A 445 29.77 8.01 -0.26
C GLU A 445 29.81 7.97 -1.79
N GLY A 446 28.89 8.73 -2.42
CA GLY A 446 28.87 8.98 -3.87
C GLY A 446 27.96 8.07 -4.70
N THR A 447 27.93 8.33 -6.00
CA THR A 447 27.01 7.69 -6.96
C THR A 447 27.35 6.21 -7.18
N VAL A 448 26.45 5.32 -6.74
CA VAL A 448 26.60 3.86 -6.85
C VAL A 448 26.43 3.39 -8.30
N PHE A 449 27.25 2.43 -8.73
CA PHE A 449 27.14 1.77 -10.03
C PHE A 449 27.33 0.26 -9.88
N LEU A 450 26.39 -0.53 -10.41
CA LEU A 450 26.32 -1.99 -10.22
C LEU A 450 27.19 -2.72 -11.27
N TYR A 451 28.52 -2.51 -11.23
CA TYR A 451 29.47 -2.99 -12.24
C TYR A 451 29.36 -4.50 -12.50
N ASP A 452 29.30 -5.30 -11.44
CA ASP A 452 29.26 -6.77 -11.55
C ASP A 452 27.93 -7.32 -12.06
N TYR A 453 26.86 -6.51 -12.15
CA TYR A 453 25.55 -7.02 -12.58
C TYR A 453 25.57 -7.53 -14.03
N GLU A 454 26.16 -6.77 -14.97
CA GLU A 454 26.21 -7.19 -16.38
C GLU A 454 27.04 -8.48 -16.54
N GLU A 455 28.12 -8.65 -15.76
CA GLU A 455 28.98 -9.83 -15.85
C GLU A 455 28.37 -11.06 -15.13
N LYS A 456 27.80 -10.88 -13.94
CA LYS A 456 27.00 -11.92 -13.27
C LYS A 456 25.86 -12.42 -14.16
N LEU A 457 25.17 -11.50 -14.84
CA LEU A 457 24.13 -11.82 -15.82
C LEU A 457 24.69 -12.65 -16.99
N ARG A 458 25.83 -12.27 -17.58
CA ARG A 458 26.49 -12.97 -18.70
C ARG A 458 27.00 -14.37 -18.34
N GLN A 459 27.47 -14.55 -17.10
CA GLN A 459 27.92 -15.84 -16.57
C GLN A 459 26.73 -16.74 -16.16
N SER A 460 25.56 -16.16 -15.90
CA SER A 460 24.37 -16.89 -15.49
C SER A 460 23.78 -17.78 -16.59
N TRP A 461 22.90 -18.69 -16.16
CA TRP A 461 22.14 -19.53 -17.07
C TRP A 461 21.16 -18.74 -17.98
N ILE A 462 20.75 -17.52 -17.59
CA ILE A 462 19.89 -16.65 -18.42
C ILE A 462 20.56 -16.38 -19.77
N TRP A 463 21.84 -16.02 -19.75
CA TRP A 463 22.58 -15.61 -20.95
C TRP A 463 22.79 -16.78 -21.92
N SER A 464 23.11 -17.97 -21.40
CA SER A 464 23.25 -19.18 -22.21
C SER A 464 21.91 -19.69 -22.75
N GLU A 465 20.83 -19.58 -21.96
CA GLU A 465 19.47 -19.92 -22.40
C GLU A 465 19.02 -19.02 -23.56
N LEU A 466 19.00 -17.70 -23.37
CA LEU A 466 18.56 -16.74 -24.40
C LEU A 466 19.44 -16.81 -25.65
N LYS A 467 20.77 -16.94 -25.50
CA LYS A 467 21.69 -17.11 -26.63
C LYS A 467 21.40 -18.39 -27.43
N SER A 468 20.90 -19.46 -26.80
CA SER A 468 20.61 -20.73 -27.49
C SER A 468 19.37 -20.69 -28.40
N VAL A 469 18.46 -19.73 -28.21
CA VAL A 469 17.21 -19.57 -28.98
C VAL A 469 17.16 -18.32 -29.86
N ARG A 470 18.22 -17.50 -29.82
CA ARG A 470 18.27 -16.12 -30.35
C ARG A 470 17.80 -15.94 -31.80
N ASN A 471 18.01 -16.92 -32.68
CA ASN A 471 17.66 -16.76 -34.10
C ASN A 471 16.22 -17.18 -34.42
N MET A 472 15.51 -17.83 -33.49
CA MET A 472 14.18 -18.39 -33.74
C MET A 472 13.17 -17.30 -34.10
N ARG A 473 12.96 -16.27 -33.25
CA ARG A 473 12.02 -15.16 -33.55
C ARG A 473 12.41 -14.34 -34.81
N PRO A 474 13.67 -13.92 -35.00
CA PRO A 474 14.10 -13.28 -36.24
C PRO A 474 13.84 -14.08 -37.52
N SER A 475 13.87 -15.42 -37.46
CA SER A 475 13.72 -16.25 -38.65
C SER A 475 12.33 -16.15 -39.33
N PHE A 476 11.32 -15.64 -38.60
CA PHE A 476 9.98 -15.34 -39.13
C PHE A 476 9.94 -14.09 -40.03
N HIS A 477 10.96 -13.22 -39.97
CA HIS A 477 11.11 -12.05 -40.85
C HIS A 477 11.58 -12.41 -42.28
N GLY A 478 11.95 -13.67 -42.52
CA GLY A 478 12.41 -14.14 -43.83
C GLY A 478 11.31 -14.11 -44.91
N PRO A 479 11.66 -14.21 -46.21
CA PRO A 479 10.69 -14.11 -47.32
C PRO A 479 9.63 -15.23 -47.33
N LEU A 480 9.89 -16.35 -46.64
CA LEU A 480 8.94 -17.46 -46.44
C LEU A 480 8.08 -17.31 -45.17
N LYS A 481 8.23 -16.19 -44.44
CA LYS A 481 7.43 -15.75 -43.29
C LYS A 481 7.23 -16.87 -42.24
N LEU A 482 6.01 -17.08 -41.74
CA LEU A 482 5.62 -18.17 -40.83
C LEU A 482 6.23 -19.54 -41.18
N TYR A 483 6.19 -19.95 -42.45
CA TYR A 483 6.69 -21.26 -42.87
C TYR A 483 8.22 -21.34 -42.83
N GLY A 484 8.90 -20.25 -43.21
CA GLY A 484 10.35 -20.11 -43.06
C GLY A 484 10.79 -20.12 -41.59
N GLY A 485 10.08 -19.38 -40.75
CA GLY A 485 10.35 -19.30 -39.32
C GLY A 485 10.17 -20.63 -38.60
N ILE A 486 9.10 -21.38 -38.91
CA ILE A 486 8.89 -22.75 -38.38
C ILE A 486 10.01 -23.69 -38.86
N ALA A 487 10.35 -23.67 -40.16
CA ALA A 487 11.38 -24.55 -40.72
C ALA A 487 12.78 -24.28 -40.12
N TYR A 488 13.17 -22.99 -40.01
CA TYR A 488 14.43 -22.60 -39.39
C TYR A 488 14.43 -22.90 -37.89
N SER A 489 13.35 -22.60 -37.16
CA SER A 489 13.25 -22.90 -35.73
C SER A 489 13.32 -24.39 -35.45
N GLY A 490 12.75 -25.25 -36.31
CA GLY A 490 12.92 -26.70 -36.23
C GLY A 490 14.37 -27.14 -36.47
N LEU A 491 15.02 -26.63 -37.53
CA LEU A 491 16.43 -26.87 -37.81
C LEU A 491 17.34 -26.46 -36.63
N GLU A 492 17.08 -25.30 -36.04
CA GLU A 492 17.86 -24.80 -34.90
C GLU A 492 17.55 -25.54 -33.60
N ALA A 493 16.29 -25.91 -33.33
CA ALA A 493 15.91 -26.62 -32.11
C ALA A 493 16.44 -28.07 -32.07
N PHE A 494 16.26 -28.82 -33.16
CA PHE A 494 16.56 -30.26 -33.19
C PHE A 494 18.01 -30.56 -33.60
N ILE A 495 18.57 -29.82 -34.57
CA ILE A 495 19.87 -30.14 -35.19
C ILE A 495 20.98 -29.20 -34.69
N LEU A 496 20.87 -27.89 -34.92
CA LEU A 496 21.97 -26.94 -34.66
C LEU A 496 22.11 -26.54 -33.18
N LYS A 497 21.04 -26.68 -32.39
CA LYS A 497 20.95 -26.45 -30.94
C LYS A 497 21.49 -25.08 -30.51
N GLY A 498 21.23 -24.05 -31.32
CA GLY A 498 21.70 -22.67 -31.11
C GLY A 498 23.21 -22.44 -31.26
N ARG A 499 24.00 -23.47 -31.60
CA ARG A 499 25.48 -23.45 -31.63
C ARG A 499 26.08 -22.82 -32.89
N VAL A 500 25.27 -22.14 -33.68
CA VAL A 500 25.71 -21.44 -34.90
C VAL A 500 26.61 -20.23 -34.58
N PRO A 501 27.58 -19.87 -35.44
CA PRO A 501 28.47 -18.73 -35.22
C PRO A 501 27.89 -17.36 -35.61
N TRP A 502 26.65 -17.28 -36.11
CA TRP A 502 25.96 -16.05 -36.51
C TRP A 502 24.80 -15.70 -35.57
N THR A 503 24.32 -14.46 -35.64
CA THR A 503 23.06 -14.03 -35.03
C THR A 503 22.22 -13.32 -36.10
N LEU A 504 20.94 -13.68 -36.21
CA LEU A 504 19.98 -13.01 -37.09
C LEU A 504 19.45 -11.73 -36.44
N SER A 505 19.20 -10.70 -37.24
CA SER A 505 18.70 -9.40 -36.79
C SER A 505 17.17 -9.32 -36.88
N HIS A 506 16.53 -8.57 -35.98
CA HIS A 506 15.13 -8.14 -36.12
C HIS A 506 14.95 -7.08 -37.23
N GLY A 507 16.04 -6.46 -37.70
CA GLY A 507 16.05 -5.44 -38.73
C GLY A 507 16.01 -4.01 -38.18
N SER A 508 15.89 -3.03 -39.08
CA SER A 508 15.95 -1.59 -38.74
C SER A 508 14.59 -0.93 -38.48
N LYS A 509 13.49 -1.71 -38.46
CA LYS A 509 12.14 -1.22 -38.19
C LYS A 509 11.70 -1.58 -36.77
N THR A 510 11.03 -0.66 -36.09
CA THR A 510 10.23 -0.96 -34.90
C THR A 510 8.86 -1.54 -35.26
N ASP A 511 8.18 -2.15 -34.28
CA ASP A 511 6.82 -2.69 -34.38
C ASP A 511 5.80 -1.66 -34.92
N ALA A 512 5.89 -0.40 -34.47
CA ALA A 512 5.15 0.73 -35.02
C ALA A 512 5.41 0.94 -36.52
N GLN A 513 6.69 0.96 -36.92
CA GLN A 513 7.16 1.17 -38.31
C GLN A 513 6.95 -0.04 -39.24
N ALA A 514 6.56 -1.20 -38.70
CA ALA A 514 6.15 -2.36 -39.48
C ALA A 514 4.73 -2.19 -40.07
N THR A 515 3.90 -1.34 -39.46
CA THR A 515 2.52 -1.04 -39.89
C THR A 515 2.51 -0.39 -41.28
N LYS A 516 1.67 -0.91 -42.17
CA LYS A 516 1.39 -0.33 -43.50
C LYS A 516 0.17 0.58 -43.47
N GLU A 517 0.01 1.37 -44.52
CA GLU A 517 -1.18 2.20 -44.73
C GLU A 517 -2.38 1.32 -45.16
N ALA A 518 -3.59 1.76 -44.83
CA ALA A 518 -4.79 0.92 -44.80
C ALA A 518 -5.37 0.57 -46.18
N ASP A 519 -4.94 1.27 -47.22
CA ASP A 519 -5.20 0.99 -48.64
C ASP A 519 -4.24 -0.07 -49.23
N GLN A 520 -3.05 -0.23 -48.64
CA GLN A 520 -2.04 -1.24 -49.02
C GLN A 520 -2.34 -2.64 -48.43
N CYS A 521 -3.47 -2.80 -47.74
CA CYS A 521 -3.82 -4.00 -46.98
C CYS A 521 -5.29 -4.40 -47.15
N GLU A 522 -5.53 -5.71 -47.16
CA GLU A 522 -6.89 -6.27 -47.19
C GLU A 522 -7.64 -5.94 -45.89
N LYS A 523 -8.85 -5.37 -46.03
CA LYS A 523 -9.72 -5.04 -44.90
C LYS A 523 -10.31 -6.31 -44.31
N ILE A 524 -9.88 -6.65 -43.10
CA ILE A 524 -10.41 -7.78 -42.35
C ILE A 524 -11.80 -7.41 -41.80
N VAL A 525 -12.77 -8.29 -42.01
CA VAL A 525 -14.10 -8.23 -41.40
C VAL A 525 -14.24 -9.42 -40.47
N TYR A 526 -14.53 -9.16 -39.20
CA TYR A 526 -14.73 -10.17 -38.18
C TYR A 526 -16.21 -10.53 -38.05
N GLU A 527 -16.50 -11.79 -37.73
CA GLU A 527 -17.85 -12.28 -37.47
C GLU A 527 -18.35 -11.72 -36.12
N LYS A 528 -19.67 -11.62 -35.92
CA LYS A 528 -20.21 -11.13 -34.63
C LYS A 528 -20.04 -12.21 -33.55
N PRO A 529 -19.72 -11.84 -32.29
CA PRO A 529 -19.64 -12.81 -31.21
C PRO A 529 -20.98 -13.48 -30.93
N ASP A 530 -20.94 -14.74 -30.51
CA ASP A 530 -22.12 -15.55 -30.16
C ASP A 530 -22.65 -15.27 -28.75
N GLY A 531 -21.84 -14.69 -27.86
CA GLY A 531 -22.17 -14.41 -26.47
C GLY A 531 -21.98 -15.60 -25.51
N GLU A 532 -21.59 -16.77 -26.03
CA GLU A 532 -21.40 -18.01 -25.27
C GLU A 532 -19.92 -18.42 -25.21
N VAL A 533 -19.29 -18.57 -26.38
CA VAL A 533 -17.87 -18.91 -26.55
C VAL A 533 -17.06 -17.66 -26.92
N THR A 534 -17.65 -16.75 -27.70
CA THR A 534 -17.04 -15.49 -28.16
C THR A 534 -17.80 -14.28 -27.63
N PHE A 535 -17.10 -13.18 -27.39
CA PHE A 535 -17.65 -11.99 -26.72
C PHE A 535 -17.30 -10.70 -27.45
N ASP A 536 -18.04 -9.63 -27.13
CA ASP A 536 -17.63 -8.27 -27.44
C ASP A 536 -16.59 -7.75 -26.42
N ILE A 537 -15.88 -6.70 -26.82
CA ILE A 537 -14.75 -6.16 -26.06
C ILE A 537 -15.16 -5.55 -24.72
N LEU A 538 -16.38 -5.03 -24.56
CA LEU A 538 -16.83 -4.43 -23.29
C LEU A 538 -17.25 -5.51 -22.29
N THR A 539 -17.94 -6.56 -22.75
CA THR A 539 -18.17 -7.79 -21.97
C THR A 539 -16.86 -8.43 -21.50
N SER A 540 -15.80 -8.39 -22.34
CA SER A 540 -14.46 -8.79 -21.91
C SER A 540 -13.84 -7.82 -20.89
N VAL A 541 -13.88 -6.49 -21.10
CA VAL A 541 -13.31 -5.49 -20.18
C VAL A 541 -13.92 -5.58 -18.77
N ALA A 542 -15.23 -5.79 -18.66
CA ALA A 542 -15.90 -5.98 -17.37
C ALA A 542 -15.30 -7.15 -16.55
N ARG A 543 -14.83 -8.21 -17.21
CA ARG A 543 -14.19 -9.39 -16.58
C ARG A 543 -12.71 -9.18 -16.20
N THR A 544 -12.20 -7.94 -16.27
CA THR A 544 -10.88 -7.55 -15.76
C THR A 544 -10.92 -6.88 -14.40
N GLY A 545 -12.10 -6.42 -13.98
CA GLY A 545 -12.25 -5.55 -12.81
C GLY A 545 -11.50 -4.22 -12.94
N THR A 546 -11.17 -3.75 -14.16
CA THR A 546 -10.44 -2.49 -14.32
C THR A 546 -11.32 -1.29 -13.96
N ASP A 547 -10.75 -0.38 -13.17
CA ASP A 547 -11.42 0.85 -12.75
C ASP A 547 -10.41 1.98 -12.53
N HIS A 548 -10.86 3.23 -12.67
CA HIS A 548 -10.06 4.45 -12.50
C HIS A 548 -10.98 5.61 -12.11
N GLU A 549 -10.54 6.49 -11.21
CA GLU A 549 -11.18 7.80 -10.97
C GLU A 549 -11.38 8.55 -12.30
N GLU A 550 -12.65 8.88 -12.63
CA GLU A 550 -13.01 9.37 -13.98
C GLU A 550 -12.52 10.81 -14.26
N ASP A 551 -12.45 11.64 -13.20
CA ASP A 551 -12.00 13.03 -13.26
C ASP A 551 -10.50 13.14 -12.92
N GLN A 552 -9.65 12.34 -13.57
CA GLN A 552 -8.19 12.46 -13.45
C GLN A 552 -7.54 12.80 -14.80
N PRO A 553 -6.30 13.34 -14.81
CA PRO A 553 -5.53 13.55 -16.04
C PRO A 553 -5.42 12.26 -16.87
N VAL A 554 -5.70 12.36 -18.17
CA VAL A 554 -5.66 11.19 -19.06
C VAL A 554 -4.21 10.68 -19.20
N HIS A 555 -3.91 9.57 -18.52
CA HIS A 555 -2.60 8.89 -18.51
C HIS A 555 -2.16 8.31 -19.88
N LEU A 556 -2.97 8.53 -20.92
CA LEU A 556 -2.77 8.13 -22.31
C LEU A 556 -2.53 9.40 -23.12
N GLN A 557 -1.35 9.99 -22.93
CA GLN A 557 -1.09 11.37 -23.31
C GLN A 557 -0.90 11.49 -24.82
N VAL A 558 -1.84 12.16 -25.48
CA VAL A 558 -1.75 12.61 -26.88
C VAL A 558 -1.72 14.13 -26.89
N LYS A 559 -0.65 14.74 -27.41
CA LYS A 559 -0.38 16.19 -27.29
C LYS A 559 -1.31 17.08 -28.09
N ASP A 560 -1.81 16.58 -29.21
CA ASP A 560 -2.72 17.30 -30.11
C ASP A 560 -3.63 16.26 -30.79
N TRP A 561 -4.88 16.21 -30.36
CA TRP A 561 -5.84 15.19 -30.79
C TRP A 561 -6.30 15.40 -32.24
N LYS A 562 -6.31 16.66 -32.73
CA LYS A 562 -6.66 16.98 -34.13
C LYS A 562 -5.52 16.58 -35.07
N LYS A 563 -4.27 16.87 -34.70
CA LYS A 563 -3.10 16.40 -35.43
C LYS A 563 -2.99 14.86 -35.43
N HIS A 564 -3.27 14.21 -34.30
CA HIS A 564 -3.32 12.75 -34.20
C HIS A 564 -4.35 12.16 -35.18
N THR A 565 -5.60 12.65 -35.11
CA THR A 565 -6.70 12.31 -36.03
C THR A 565 -6.26 12.44 -37.49
N LYS A 566 -5.65 13.57 -37.85
CA LYS A 566 -5.21 13.89 -39.21
C LYS A 566 -4.11 12.98 -39.76
N SER A 567 -3.26 12.39 -38.91
CA SER A 567 -2.28 11.39 -39.37
C SER A 567 -2.86 9.97 -39.34
N MET A 568 -3.54 9.58 -38.26
CA MET A 568 -3.96 8.21 -38.03
C MET A 568 -5.24 7.82 -38.80
N TRP A 569 -6.22 8.72 -38.93
CA TRP A 569 -7.50 8.38 -39.56
C TRP A 569 -7.44 8.25 -41.09
N PRO A 570 -6.75 9.11 -41.86
CA PRO A 570 -6.65 8.91 -43.31
C PRO A 570 -5.82 7.68 -43.66
N ARG A 571 -4.62 7.57 -43.06
CA ARG A 571 -3.57 6.62 -43.45
C ARG A 571 -3.73 5.23 -42.85
N PHE A 572 -4.09 5.14 -41.57
CA PHE A 572 -4.18 3.86 -40.83
C PHE A 572 -5.62 3.50 -40.40
N LYS A 573 -6.59 4.39 -40.67
CA LYS A 573 -7.99 4.28 -40.23
C LYS A 573 -8.09 4.08 -38.72
N GLY A 574 -7.23 4.76 -37.95
CA GLY A 574 -7.20 4.70 -36.49
C GLY A 574 -6.92 3.31 -35.94
N VAL A 575 -5.75 2.73 -36.24
CA VAL A 575 -5.38 1.34 -35.90
C VAL A 575 -5.44 1.04 -34.40
N GLU A 576 -5.32 2.07 -33.56
CA GLU A 576 -5.51 2.06 -32.12
C GLU A 576 -6.88 1.57 -31.65
N ASN A 577 -7.95 1.73 -32.44
CA ASN A 577 -9.26 1.13 -32.16
C ASN A 577 -9.31 -0.41 -32.39
N ARG A 578 -8.28 -0.98 -33.02
CA ARG A 578 -8.13 -2.43 -33.27
C ARG A 578 -7.03 -3.08 -32.43
N PHE A 579 -5.90 -2.39 -32.21
CA PHE A 579 -4.82 -2.93 -31.38
C PHE A 579 -5.14 -2.86 -29.89
N CYS A 580 -6.04 -1.96 -29.46
CA CYS A 580 -6.37 -1.81 -28.05
C CYS A 580 -7.23 -2.98 -27.57
N PRO A 581 -6.78 -3.78 -26.59
CA PRO A 581 -7.54 -4.91 -26.06
C PRO A 581 -8.72 -4.52 -25.15
N ALA A 582 -9.03 -3.22 -25.02
CA ALA A 582 -10.01 -2.71 -24.07
C ALA A 582 -10.91 -1.56 -24.57
N GLY A 583 -10.98 -1.32 -25.89
CA GLY A 583 -11.90 -0.30 -26.45
C GLY A 583 -11.66 1.13 -25.93
N VAL A 584 -10.40 1.49 -25.68
CA VAL A 584 -10.01 2.77 -25.07
C VAL A 584 -9.99 3.92 -26.09
N TYR A 585 -9.71 3.63 -27.36
CA TYR A 585 -9.56 4.62 -28.43
C TYR A 585 -10.71 4.50 -29.42
N GLU A 586 -11.45 5.59 -29.62
CA GLU A 586 -12.61 5.65 -30.49
C GLU A 586 -12.50 6.79 -31.50
N TYR A 587 -13.12 6.60 -32.66
CA TYR A 587 -13.35 7.63 -33.67
C TYR A 587 -14.85 7.69 -33.90
N ILE A 588 -15.47 8.76 -33.40
CA ILE A 588 -16.92 8.97 -33.44
C ILE A 588 -17.22 9.83 -34.66
N GLU A 589 -18.22 9.46 -35.45
CA GLU A 589 -18.64 10.23 -36.64
C GLU A 589 -19.10 11.63 -36.23
N ASP A 590 -18.50 12.66 -36.84
CA ASP A 590 -18.71 14.06 -36.48
C ASP A 590 -18.54 14.95 -37.73
N GLU A 591 -19.64 15.46 -38.27
CA GLU A 591 -19.66 16.33 -39.46
C GLU A 591 -19.00 17.70 -39.22
N GLY A 592 -18.68 18.05 -37.97
CA GLY A 592 -17.98 19.28 -37.60
C GLY A 592 -16.45 19.20 -37.64
N GLU A 593 -15.88 18.00 -37.78
CA GLU A 593 -14.43 17.77 -37.80
C GLU A 593 -13.86 17.57 -39.22
N GLU A 594 -12.63 18.02 -39.47
CA GLU A 594 -12.02 18.06 -40.82
C GLU A 594 -11.96 16.68 -41.50
N GLU A 595 -11.76 15.62 -40.71
CA GLU A 595 -11.64 14.23 -41.18
C GLU A 595 -12.97 13.44 -41.09
N GLY A 596 -14.09 14.13 -40.78
CA GLY A 596 -15.43 13.54 -40.58
C GLY A 596 -15.59 12.73 -39.28
N VAL A 597 -14.59 12.76 -38.40
CA VAL A 597 -14.58 12.02 -37.13
C VAL A 597 -13.89 12.82 -36.01
N ARG A 598 -14.37 12.61 -34.79
CA ARG A 598 -13.77 13.09 -33.55
C ARG A 598 -13.10 11.94 -32.81
N PHE A 599 -11.80 12.07 -32.55
CA PHE A 599 -11.04 11.14 -31.70
C PHE A 599 -11.43 11.27 -30.23
N GLN A 600 -11.52 10.14 -29.53
CA GLN A 600 -11.88 10.07 -28.11
C GLN A 600 -11.05 9.01 -27.36
N ILE A 601 -10.71 9.32 -26.10
CA ILE A 601 -9.99 8.42 -25.18
C ILE A 601 -10.85 8.11 -23.94
N ASN A 602 -11.29 6.86 -23.85
CA ASN A 602 -12.04 6.26 -22.74
C ASN A 602 -11.05 5.64 -21.74
N ALA A 603 -10.26 6.50 -21.08
CA ALA A 603 -9.10 6.11 -20.27
C ALA A 603 -9.42 5.15 -19.11
N GLN A 604 -10.65 5.19 -18.58
CA GLN A 604 -11.11 4.34 -17.49
C GLN A 604 -11.08 2.83 -17.84
N ASN A 605 -11.21 2.48 -19.13
CA ASN A 605 -11.12 1.11 -19.62
C ASN A 605 -9.67 0.58 -19.69
N CYS A 606 -8.64 1.37 -19.36
CA CYS A 606 -7.26 1.06 -19.71
C CYS A 606 -6.65 -0.07 -18.87
N ILE A 607 -6.64 -1.30 -19.39
CA ILE A 607 -6.07 -2.47 -18.72
C ILE A 607 -4.52 -2.50 -18.64
N HIS A 608 -3.86 -1.35 -18.68
CA HIS A 608 -2.41 -1.17 -18.48
C HIS A 608 -1.49 -1.98 -19.43
N CYS A 609 -2.01 -2.49 -20.55
CA CYS A 609 -1.33 -3.44 -21.43
C CYS A 609 -0.06 -2.92 -22.13
N LYS A 610 0.15 -1.60 -22.20
CA LYS A 610 1.23 -0.86 -22.90
C LYS A 610 1.25 -0.91 -24.43
N THR A 611 0.35 -1.65 -25.10
CA THR A 611 0.34 -1.80 -26.57
C THR A 611 0.24 -0.48 -27.35
N CYS A 612 -0.43 0.54 -26.81
CA CYS A 612 -0.59 1.84 -27.49
C CYS A 612 0.74 2.58 -27.71
N ASP A 613 1.54 2.71 -26.66
CA ASP A 613 2.91 3.27 -26.69
C ASP A 613 3.79 2.54 -27.74
N ILE A 614 3.67 1.21 -27.78
CA ILE A 614 4.49 0.34 -28.65
C ILE A 614 4.06 0.40 -30.13
N LYS A 615 2.76 0.40 -30.41
CA LYS A 615 2.23 0.08 -31.76
C LYS A 615 1.69 1.28 -32.53
N VAL A 616 1.46 2.45 -31.90
CA VAL A 616 0.99 3.63 -32.65
C VAL A 616 2.05 4.07 -33.70
N PRO A 617 1.70 4.11 -35.01
CA PRO A 617 2.69 4.28 -36.08
C PRO A 617 3.56 5.54 -35.99
N ASP A 618 2.97 6.67 -35.61
CA ASP A 618 3.67 7.96 -35.51
C ASP A 618 4.34 8.18 -34.12
N GLN A 619 4.22 7.23 -33.19
CA GLN A 619 4.85 7.25 -31.84
C GLN A 619 4.53 8.50 -31.00
N ASP A 620 3.27 8.94 -31.03
CA ASP A 620 2.78 10.17 -30.39
C ASP A 620 1.83 9.96 -29.18
N ILE A 621 1.39 8.71 -28.93
CA ILE A 621 0.74 8.32 -27.66
C ILE A 621 1.82 7.98 -26.63
N ASN A 622 1.81 8.66 -25.49
CA ASN A 622 2.71 8.39 -24.36
C ASN A 622 1.92 7.82 -23.17
N TRP A 623 2.12 6.54 -22.84
CA TRP A 623 1.54 5.93 -21.63
C TRP A 623 2.33 6.39 -20.39
N THR A 624 1.64 7.01 -19.44
CA THR A 624 2.11 7.29 -18.08
C THR A 624 1.28 6.48 -17.07
N VAL A 625 1.68 6.51 -15.80
CA VAL A 625 0.81 5.98 -14.74
C VAL A 625 -0.43 6.86 -14.58
N PRO A 626 -1.61 6.29 -14.28
CA PRO A 626 -2.71 7.02 -13.63
C PRO A 626 -2.40 7.29 -12.15
N GLU A 627 -3.35 7.87 -11.44
CA GLU A 627 -3.40 7.83 -9.97
C GLU A 627 -3.26 6.37 -9.46
N GLY A 628 -2.68 6.26 -8.26
CA GLY A 628 -2.34 4.99 -7.63
C GLY A 628 -3.55 4.08 -7.36
N GLY A 629 -3.37 2.77 -7.47
CA GLY A 629 -4.43 1.78 -7.23
C GLY A 629 -5.37 1.53 -8.42
N GLY A 630 -5.50 2.48 -9.35
CA GLY A 630 -6.28 2.31 -10.58
C GLY A 630 -5.70 1.25 -11.53
N GLY A 631 -6.56 0.72 -12.41
CA GLY A 631 -6.25 -0.34 -13.38
C GLY A 631 -6.93 -1.69 -13.06
N PRO A 632 -6.52 -2.79 -13.73
CA PRO A 632 -7.11 -4.12 -13.55
C PRO A 632 -7.09 -4.65 -12.11
N ASN A 633 -8.28 -4.90 -11.56
CA ASN A 633 -8.47 -5.56 -10.27
C ASN A 633 -8.84 -7.05 -10.45
N THR A 634 -7.84 -7.88 -10.78
CA THR A 634 -8.03 -9.33 -10.98
C THR A 634 -8.13 -10.09 -9.65
N SER A 635 -9.23 -9.86 -8.92
CA SER A 635 -9.42 -10.29 -7.52
C SER A 635 -9.16 -11.79 -7.30
N THR A 636 -8.40 -12.09 -6.24
CA THR A 636 -7.99 -13.47 -5.93
C THR A 636 -9.14 -14.39 -5.51
N SER A 637 -10.27 -13.81 -5.10
CA SER A 637 -11.51 -14.50 -4.69
C SER A 637 -12.19 -15.32 -5.79
N ASN A 638 -11.97 -14.98 -7.07
CA ASN A 638 -12.77 -15.53 -8.17
C ASN A 638 -12.23 -16.87 -8.72
N LEU A 639 -11.29 -17.50 -8.00
CA LEU A 639 -10.59 -18.72 -8.42
C LEU A 639 -10.47 -19.78 -7.30
N GLU A 640 -11.15 -19.58 -6.17
CA GLU A 640 -11.20 -20.57 -5.08
C GLU A 640 -12.15 -21.72 -5.48
N SER A 641 -11.64 -22.95 -5.50
CA SER A 641 -12.43 -24.15 -5.78
C SER A 641 -13.27 -24.55 -4.56
N PRO A 642 -14.49 -25.10 -4.73
CA PRO A 642 -15.36 -25.43 -3.60
C PRO A 642 -14.75 -26.53 -2.73
N GLU A 643 -14.39 -26.19 -1.49
CA GLU A 643 -13.99 -27.18 -0.49
C GLU A 643 -15.14 -28.16 -0.23
N LYS A 644 -14.79 -29.44 -0.04
CA LYS A 644 -15.77 -30.51 0.15
C LYS A 644 -16.41 -30.39 1.53
N GLU A 645 -17.74 -30.30 1.56
CA GLU A 645 -18.51 -30.55 2.78
C GLU A 645 -18.16 -31.93 3.34
N MET A 646 -17.51 -31.96 4.51
CA MET A 646 -17.21 -33.19 5.23
C MET A 646 -18.27 -33.39 6.31
N GLU A 647 -19.39 -34.02 5.94
CA GLU A 647 -20.48 -34.34 6.87
C GLU A 647 -19.98 -35.14 8.09
N TYR A 648 -20.05 -34.53 9.27
CA TYR A 648 -20.06 -35.24 10.54
C TYR A 648 -21.49 -35.26 11.12
N PRO A 649 -21.96 -36.40 11.65
CA PRO A 649 -23.35 -36.57 12.05
C PRO A 649 -23.72 -35.69 13.26
N ARG A 650 -24.89 -35.03 13.17
CA ARG A 650 -25.44 -34.17 14.22
C ARG A 650 -25.77 -34.96 15.50
N LEU A 651 -24.90 -34.90 16.50
CA LEU A 651 -25.26 -35.29 17.87
C LEU A 651 -26.07 -34.17 18.53
N GLN A 652 -27.37 -34.38 18.67
CA GLN A 652 -28.24 -33.50 19.46
C GLN A 652 -27.93 -33.65 20.95
N ALA A 653 -27.26 -32.67 21.55
CA ALA A 653 -27.18 -32.52 23.00
C ALA A 653 -28.33 -31.64 23.48
N GLN A 654 -29.23 -32.20 24.31
CA GLN A 654 -30.35 -31.47 24.89
C GLN A 654 -29.86 -30.50 25.98
N ALA A 655 -30.48 -29.32 26.06
CA ALA A 655 -30.21 -28.37 27.14
C ALA A 655 -30.97 -28.75 28.41
N THR A 656 -30.28 -28.80 29.55
CA THR A 656 -30.88 -28.77 30.89
C THR A 656 -30.15 -27.74 31.75
N PRO A 657 -30.86 -26.84 32.46
CA PRO A 657 -30.26 -25.94 33.43
C PRO A 657 -30.25 -26.57 34.83
N GLU A 658 -29.15 -26.42 35.58
CA GLU A 658 -29.10 -26.17 37.03
C GLU A 658 -27.67 -26.32 37.58
N ALA A 659 -27.10 -25.23 38.11
CA ALA A 659 -25.96 -25.26 39.04
C ALA A 659 -25.97 -23.97 39.88
N THR A 660 -26.22 -24.10 41.17
CA THR A 660 -26.42 -23.00 42.12
C THR A 660 -25.19 -22.11 42.31
N ALA A 661 -25.41 -20.81 42.50
CA ALA A 661 -24.35 -19.85 42.80
C ALA A 661 -23.97 -19.86 44.29
N THR A 662 -22.66 -19.92 44.58
CA THR A 662 -22.11 -19.76 45.95
C THR A 662 -21.29 -18.47 46.01
N ALA A 663 -21.84 -17.42 46.62
CA ALA A 663 -21.17 -16.12 46.72
C ALA A 663 -20.14 -16.10 47.86
N VAL A 664 -18.85 -16.08 47.52
CA VAL A 664 -17.76 -15.86 48.49
C VAL A 664 -17.54 -14.36 48.67
N LYS A 665 -17.99 -13.82 49.80
CA LYS A 665 -17.74 -12.43 50.21
C LYS A 665 -16.36 -12.33 50.87
N LEU A 666 -15.43 -11.61 50.25
CA LEU A 666 -14.08 -11.36 50.79
C LEU A 666 -13.87 -9.87 51.02
N GLU A 667 -13.77 -9.48 52.30
CA GLU A 667 -13.53 -8.10 52.71
C GLU A 667 -12.02 -7.86 52.82
N CYS A 668 -11.51 -6.82 52.14
CA CYS A 668 -10.09 -6.47 52.17
C CYS A 668 -9.73 -5.78 53.50
N CYS A 669 -9.07 -6.50 54.41
CA CYS A 669 -8.51 -5.92 55.63
C CYS A 669 -7.10 -5.35 55.38
N SER A 670 -6.77 -4.23 56.02
CA SER A 670 -5.59 -3.41 55.69
C SER A 670 -4.70 -3.07 56.91
N LYS A 671 -3.50 -3.67 56.96
CA LYS A 671 -2.23 -3.08 57.47
C LYS A 671 -1.07 -4.10 57.39
N PRO A 672 0.20 -3.65 57.41
CA PRO A 672 1.35 -4.53 57.22
C PRO A 672 1.94 -5.07 58.53
N GLY A 673 2.49 -6.29 58.46
CA GLY A 673 3.52 -6.78 59.37
C GLY A 673 3.07 -7.67 60.54
N ILE A 674 3.42 -8.96 60.46
CA ILE A 674 4.09 -9.75 61.51
C ILE A 674 4.66 -11.01 60.84
N CYS A 675 5.78 -11.54 61.35
CA CYS A 675 6.47 -12.69 60.78
C CYS A 675 6.27 -13.94 61.65
N THR A 676 5.90 -15.07 61.03
CA THR A 676 6.08 -16.41 61.61
C THR A 676 6.46 -17.41 60.51
N THR A 677 7.71 -17.86 60.53
CA THR A 677 8.24 -18.91 59.66
C THR A 677 7.88 -20.31 60.17
N THR A 678 7.15 -21.10 59.37
CA THR A 678 7.19 -22.58 59.43
C THR A 678 6.50 -23.22 58.20
N LEU A 679 6.71 -24.52 57.98
CA LEU A 679 5.95 -25.39 57.04
C LEU A 679 6.14 -25.21 55.51
N TRP A 680 7.28 -24.73 55.01
CA TRP A 680 7.65 -24.86 53.57
C TRP A 680 9.11 -25.30 53.36
N SER A 681 9.40 -26.58 53.62
CA SER A 681 10.67 -27.26 53.29
C SER A 681 10.50 -28.35 52.22
N ASP A 682 9.49 -29.20 52.37
CA ASP A 682 9.41 -30.50 51.68
C ASP A 682 8.37 -30.55 50.55
N CYS A 683 8.51 -29.67 49.57
CA CYS A 683 7.73 -29.68 48.31
C CYS A 683 8.59 -29.35 47.07
N ARG A 684 9.85 -29.82 47.04
CA ARG A 684 10.71 -29.79 45.83
C ARG A 684 10.75 -31.13 45.06
N GLY A 685 9.90 -32.08 45.42
CA GLY A 685 9.82 -33.40 44.78
C GLY A 685 8.40 -33.82 44.45
N SER A 686 8.16 -34.12 43.17
CA SER A 686 7.07 -34.97 42.64
C SER A 686 5.60 -34.54 42.85
N ASN A 687 4.92 -34.34 41.71
CA ASN A 687 3.47 -34.58 41.50
C ASN A 687 2.46 -33.84 42.41
N CYS A 688 2.39 -32.51 42.32
CA CYS A 688 1.16 -31.77 42.66
C CYS A 688 0.87 -30.65 41.65
N ALA A 689 0.25 -30.99 40.51
CA ALA A 689 -0.28 -30.03 39.55
C ALA A 689 -1.35 -30.66 38.65
N ILE A 690 -2.46 -29.94 38.41
CA ILE A 690 -3.41 -30.26 37.34
C ILE A 690 -2.75 -29.86 36.01
N ARG A 691 -2.26 -30.86 35.25
CA ARG A 691 -1.53 -30.61 33.99
C ARG A 691 -2.50 -30.43 32.82
N TYR A 692 -2.68 -29.19 32.38
CA TYR A 692 -2.99 -28.90 30.97
C TYR A 692 -1.84 -29.44 30.09
N ARG A 693 -2.12 -29.78 28.82
CA ARG A 693 -1.06 -30.20 27.89
C ARG A 693 -0.20 -29.00 27.49
N HIS A 694 1.10 -29.19 27.57
CA HIS A 694 2.12 -28.23 27.15
C HIS A 694 3.18 -29.00 26.36
N ASP A 695 3.39 -28.56 25.13
CA ASP A 695 4.39 -29.12 24.22
C ASP A 695 5.82 -28.69 24.65
N ALA A 696 6.84 -29.47 24.30
CA ALA A 696 8.23 -29.09 24.55
C ALA A 696 8.70 -27.96 23.61
N GLN A 697 7.98 -27.70 22.52
CA GLN A 697 8.22 -26.60 21.59
C GLN A 697 7.49 -25.30 21.95
N GLU A 698 6.60 -25.32 22.96
CA GLU A 698 5.91 -24.10 23.42
C GLU A 698 6.83 -23.18 24.26
N PRO A 699 6.52 -21.87 24.36
CA PRO A 699 7.22 -20.94 25.26
C PRO A 699 7.30 -21.44 26.71
N PRO A 700 8.43 -21.32 27.41
CA PRO A 700 8.63 -21.92 28.74
C PRO A 700 7.62 -21.44 29.80
N ILE A 701 7.19 -22.32 30.72
CA ILE A 701 6.19 -21.98 31.75
C ILE A 701 6.79 -21.14 32.89
N VAL A 702 6.17 -19.99 33.17
CA VAL A 702 6.41 -19.21 34.41
C VAL A 702 5.47 -19.69 35.52
N SER A 703 6.03 -20.42 36.49
CA SER A 703 5.28 -21.05 37.59
C SER A 703 4.49 -20.04 38.45
N PRO A 704 3.20 -20.29 38.74
CA PRO A 704 2.40 -19.45 39.63
C PRO A 704 2.73 -19.71 41.11
N ARG A 705 2.51 -18.70 41.97
CA ARG A 705 2.59 -18.87 43.44
C ARG A 705 1.46 -19.74 44.01
N ILE A 706 0.36 -19.93 43.27
CA ILE A 706 -0.79 -20.76 43.66
C ILE A 706 -1.10 -21.74 42.50
N PRO A 707 -0.72 -23.03 42.60
CA PRO A 707 -0.77 -23.96 41.47
C PRO A 707 -2.14 -24.14 40.80
N ILE A 708 -3.25 -24.09 41.55
CA ILE A 708 -4.60 -24.39 41.05
C ILE A 708 -5.27 -23.16 40.40
N ILE A 709 -4.96 -21.95 40.87
CA ILE A 709 -5.59 -20.70 40.38
C ILE A 709 -4.72 -20.02 39.31
N GLY A 710 -3.45 -20.43 39.19
CA GLY A 710 -2.51 -19.81 38.27
C GLY A 710 -2.19 -18.38 38.68
N HIS A 711 -2.00 -17.50 37.70
CA HIS A 711 -1.72 -16.08 37.93
C HIS A 711 -2.97 -15.19 38.01
N LEU A 712 -4.17 -15.78 37.85
CA LEU A 712 -5.44 -15.05 37.65
C LEU A 712 -5.75 -14.02 38.76
N ILE A 713 -5.54 -14.38 40.03
CA ILE A 713 -5.74 -13.44 41.17
C ILE A 713 -4.79 -12.25 41.06
N ASN A 714 -3.51 -12.47 40.77
CA ASN A 714 -2.53 -11.39 40.66
C ASN A 714 -2.84 -10.48 39.45
N MET A 715 -3.25 -11.07 38.33
CA MET A 715 -3.68 -10.33 37.14
C MET A 715 -4.88 -9.44 37.42
N ILE A 716 -5.89 -9.92 38.17
CA ILE A 716 -7.07 -9.13 38.54
C ILE A 716 -6.73 -8.04 39.59
N CYS A 717 -5.95 -8.38 40.61
CA CYS A 717 -5.63 -7.46 41.72
C CYS A 717 -4.62 -6.37 41.34
N TYR A 718 -3.54 -6.71 40.64
CA TYR A 718 -2.47 -5.78 40.26
C TYR A 718 -2.64 -5.20 38.85
N LYS A 719 -3.52 -5.79 38.01
CA LYS A 719 -3.91 -5.27 36.69
C LYS A 719 -2.68 -5.06 35.80
N GLN A 720 -2.60 -3.99 35.01
CA GLN A 720 -1.42 -3.68 34.17
C GLN A 720 -0.07 -3.68 34.93
N LYS A 721 -0.01 -3.43 36.26
CA LYS A 721 1.25 -3.55 37.03
C LYS A 721 1.77 -4.98 37.15
N PHE A 722 0.90 -5.99 37.06
CA PHE A 722 1.28 -7.40 37.07
C PHE A 722 2.28 -7.71 35.95
N TYR A 723 1.99 -7.27 34.72
CA TYR A 723 2.82 -7.56 33.54
C TYR A 723 4.20 -6.90 33.61
N HIS A 724 4.29 -5.67 34.12
CA HIS A 724 5.57 -5.00 34.34
C HIS A 724 6.45 -5.74 35.36
N GLN A 725 5.86 -6.14 36.50
CA GLN A 725 6.54 -6.97 37.50
C GLN A 725 6.94 -8.35 36.93
N LEU A 726 6.13 -8.92 36.06
CA LEU A 726 6.34 -10.22 35.42
C LEU A 726 7.50 -10.16 34.41
N GLY A 727 7.60 -9.09 33.62
CA GLY A 727 8.76 -8.82 32.75
C GLY A 727 10.04 -8.63 33.55
N GLN A 728 10.00 -7.81 34.62
CA GLN A 728 11.14 -7.62 35.54
C GLN A 728 11.61 -8.92 36.23
N GLN A 729 10.72 -9.89 36.42
CA GLN A 729 11.03 -11.19 37.01
C GLN A 729 11.55 -12.22 35.99
N ASN A 730 11.43 -11.96 34.69
CA ASN A 730 11.79 -12.88 33.61
C ASN A 730 12.50 -12.13 32.45
N PRO A 731 13.58 -11.35 32.70
CA PRO A 731 14.18 -10.48 31.69
C PRO A 731 14.77 -11.26 30.50
N ASP A 732 15.28 -12.46 30.75
CA ASP A 732 15.95 -13.31 29.75
C ASP A 732 14.97 -14.15 28.90
N LEU A 733 13.66 -14.07 29.17
CA LEU A 733 12.64 -14.83 28.43
C LEU A 733 11.92 -13.92 27.42
N PRO A 734 12.18 -14.05 26.10
CA PRO A 734 11.58 -13.19 25.07
C PRO A 734 10.09 -13.47 24.83
N ILE A 735 9.64 -14.68 25.20
CA ILE A 735 8.25 -15.14 25.24
C ILE A 735 8.14 -16.27 26.27
N PHE A 736 7.01 -16.37 26.99
CA PHE A 736 6.77 -17.43 27.97
C PHE A 736 5.28 -17.79 28.14
N THR A 737 5.01 -18.98 28.68
CA THR A 737 3.65 -19.46 28.98
C THR A 737 3.24 -19.10 30.40
N LEU A 738 2.03 -18.54 30.54
CA LEU A 738 1.43 -18.13 31.80
C LEU A 738 0.19 -19.01 32.14
N PRO A 739 0.22 -19.79 33.24
CA PRO A 739 -0.92 -20.63 33.63
C PRO A 739 -2.09 -19.84 34.21
N LEU A 740 -3.32 -20.16 33.77
CA LEU A 740 -4.58 -19.55 34.19
C LEU A 740 -5.64 -20.63 34.50
N GLY A 741 -5.63 -21.14 35.74
CA GLY A 741 -6.56 -22.21 36.15
C GLY A 741 -6.37 -23.48 35.33
N LEU A 742 -7.40 -23.88 34.57
CA LEU A 742 -7.35 -25.03 33.65
C LEU A 742 -6.73 -24.69 32.28
N GLY A 743 -6.48 -23.41 31.98
CA GLY A 743 -5.96 -22.93 30.71
C GLY A 743 -4.56 -22.30 30.82
N LYS A 744 -4.08 -21.78 29.69
CA LYS A 744 -2.80 -21.09 29.53
C LYS A 744 -2.95 -19.89 28.59
N MET A 745 -1.99 -18.98 28.62
CA MET A 745 -1.78 -17.93 27.63
C MET A 745 -0.29 -17.72 27.38
N TYR A 746 0.09 -17.10 26.28
CA TYR A 746 1.48 -16.72 26.01
C TYR A 746 1.67 -15.21 26.24
N ILE A 747 2.78 -14.82 26.86
CA ILE A 747 3.18 -13.43 27.04
C ILE A 747 4.47 -13.21 26.23
N ILE A 748 4.46 -12.23 25.31
CA ILE A 748 5.63 -11.81 24.57
C ILE A 748 6.22 -10.57 25.24
N THR A 749 7.54 -10.55 25.43
CA THR A 749 8.29 -9.45 26.04
C THR A 749 9.27 -8.80 25.04
N SER A 750 9.82 -9.60 24.12
CA SER A 750 10.76 -9.12 23.11
C SER A 750 10.07 -8.25 22.04
N PRO A 751 10.50 -7.00 21.83
CA PRO A 751 10.00 -6.14 20.75
C PRO A 751 9.99 -6.82 19.37
N ALA A 752 11.03 -7.61 19.08
CA ALA A 752 11.19 -8.35 17.83
C ALA A 752 10.09 -9.41 17.63
N LEU A 753 9.81 -10.22 18.66
CA LEU A 753 8.71 -11.19 18.61
C LEU A 753 7.33 -10.50 18.60
N VAL A 754 7.19 -9.33 19.21
CA VAL A 754 5.95 -8.52 19.13
C VAL A 754 5.69 -8.06 17.69
N GLN A 755 6.72 -7.57 16.98
CA GLN A 755 6.57 -7.18 15.57
C GLN A 755 6.23 -8.37 14.67
N ALA A 756 6.90 -9.52 14.87
CA ALA A 756 6.58 -10.76 14.16
C ALA A 756 5.13 -11.22 14.43
N ALA A 757 4.69 -11.20 15.69
CA ALA A 757 3.34 -11.61 16.08
C ALA A 757 2.24 -10.66 15.60
N MET A 758 2.53 -9.36 15.42
CA MET A 758 1.59 -8.41 14.81
C MET A 758 1.39 -8.62 13.30
N ARG A 759 2.33 -9.28 12.62
CA ARG A 759 2.26 -9.59 11.17
C ARG A 759 1.71 -10.99 10.87
N LYS A 760 1.85 -11.95 11.79
CA LYS A 760 1.45 -13.36 11.56
C LYS A 760 -0.09 -13.50 11.45
N LYS A 761 -0.59 -13.86 10.27
CA LYS A 761 -2.04 -14.02 9.95
C LYS A 761 -2.80 -14.94 10.93
N SER A 762 -2.15 -15.99 11.42
CA SER A 762 -2.69 -16.97 12.36
C SER A 762 -2.97 -16.42 13.78
N LEU A 763 -2.62 -15.16 14.05
CA LEU A 763 -2.81 -14.47 15.33
C LEU A 763 -3.85 -13.35 15.18
N SER A 764 -5.13 -13.71 15.21
CA SER A 764 -6.25 -12.77 14.98
C SER A 764 -6.77 -12.11 16.27
N PHE A 765 -7.34 -10.91 16.15
CA PHE A 765 -8.13 -10.27 17.21
C PHE A 765 -9.64 -10.55 17.10
N GLU A 766 -10.15 -10.95 15.93
CA GLU A 766 -11.60 -11.10 15.67
C GLU A 766 -12.36 -11.95 16.69
N PRO A 767 -11.85 -13.11 17.20
CA PRO A 767 -12.56 -13.91 18.20
C PRO A 767 -12.82 -13.17 19.52
N LEU A 768 -12.00 -12.15 19.84
CA LEU A 768 -12.20 -11.30 21.00
C LEU A 768 -13.17 -10.16 20.70
N THR A 769 -13.16 -9.62 19.48
CA THR A 769 -14.09 -8.57 19.02
C THR A 769 -15.55 -8.98 19.23
N VAL A 770 -15.92 -10.24 18.97
CA VAL A 770 -17.27 -10.79 19.20
C VAL A 770 -17.67 -10.70 20.68
N ALA A 771 -16.79 -11.07 21.60
CA ALA A 771 -17.06 -11.02 23.04
C ALA A 771 -17.12 -9.57 23.60
N PHE A 772 -16.35 -8.65 23.03
CA PHE A 772 -16.45 -7.22 23.34
C PHE A 772 -17.76 -6.61 22.80
N ALA A 773 -18.18 -6.98 21.60
CA ALA A 773 -19.40 -6.48 20.95
C ALA A 773 -20.67 -6.81 21.75
N GLU A 774 -20.85 -8.09 22.13
CA GLU A 774 -21.99 -8.54 22.94
C GLU A 774 -22.06 -7.79 24.29
N ARG A 775 -20.95 -7.78 25.04
CA ARG A 775 -20.99 -7.39 26.47
C ARG A 775 -20.68 -5.94 26.73
N MET A 776 -19.69 -5.39 26.04
CA MET A 776 -19.23 -4.03 26.26
C MET A 776 -20.14 -3.05 25.54
N VAL A 777 -20.25 -3.16 24.20
CA VAL A 777 -21.08 -2.25 23.40
C VAL A 777 -22.57 -2.59 23.49
N GLY A 778 -22.92 -3.86 23.67
CA GLY A 778 -24.31 -4.27 23.92
C GLY A 778 -25.14 -4.41 22.65
N PHE A 779 -24.55 -4.94 21.59
CA PHE A 779 -25.21 -5.09 20.29
C PHE A 779 -26.47 -5.97 20.33
N GLY A 780 -27.46 -5.59 19.53
CA GLY A 780 -28.68 -6.37 19.33
C GLY A 780 -28.45 -7.67 18.56
N PRO A 781 -29.44 -8.58 18.55
CA PRO A 781 -29.32 -9.90 17.93
C PRO A 781 -28.98 -9.83 16.44
N ASN A 782 -29.40 -8.78 15.73
CA ASN A 782 -29.17 -8.62 14.28
C ASN A 782 -27.68 -8.44 13.95
N ILE A 783 -26.94 -7.63 14.73
CA ILE A 783 -25.49 -7.49 14.53
C ILE A 783 -24.76 -8.74 15.02
N MET A 784 -25.18 -9.31 16.14
CA MET A 784 -24.57 -10.54 16.65
C MET A 784 -24.71 -11.71 15.67
N ASP A 785 -25.86 -11.82 14.97
CA ASP A 785 -26.07 -12.81 13.91
C ASP A 785 -25.13 -12.57 12.72
N LEU A 786 -24.98 -11.33 12.23
CA LEU A 786 -23.98 -11.00 11.19
C LEU A 786 -22.53 -11.29 11.61
N MET A 787 -22.21 -11.20 12.90
CA MET A 787 -20.88 -11.51 13.45
C MET A 787 -20.63 -13.01 13.65
N HIS A 788 -21.67 -13.82 13.88
CA HIS A 788 -21.57 -15.27 14.06
C HIS A 788 -21.80 -16.06 12.75
N HIS A 789 -22.65 -15.56 11.87
CA HIS A 789 -23.13 -16.21 10.65
C HIS A 789 -23.03 -15.27 9.43
N PRO A 790 -21.82 -14.80 9.05
CA PRO A 790 -21.66 -13.97 7.88
C PRO A 790 -22.14 -14.70 6.61
N PRO A 791 -22.81 -14.01 5.66
CA PRO A 791 -23.31 -14.63 4.43
C PRO A 791 -22.17 -15.25 3.60
N ALA A 792 -22.38 -16.48 3.14
CA ALA A 792 -21.42 -17.18 2.30
C ALA A 792 -21.09 -16.38 1.02
N ASN A 793 -19.84 -16.46 0.58
CA ASN A 793 -19.30 -15.76 -0.59
C ASN A 793 -19.38 -14.22 -0.50
N SER A 794 -19.38 -13.66 0.71
CA SER A 794 -19.26 -12.22 0.96
C SER A 794 -18.07 -11.89 1.86
N GLU A 795 -17.50 -10.69 1.69
CA GLU A 795 -16.60 -10.10 2.68
C GLU A 795 -17.32 -10.01 4.03
N SER A 796 -16.67 -10.43 5.13
CA SER A 796 -17.32 -10.38 6.45
C SER A 796 -17.71 -8.94 6.81
N TRP A 797 -18.85 -8.77 7.50
CA TRP A 797 -19.30 -7.44 7.96
C TRP A 797 -18.21 -6.72 8.79
N LEU A 798 -17.47 -7.48 9.61
CA LEU A 798 -16.30 -7.00 10.36
C LEU A 798 -15.19 -6.44 9.45
N ASN A 799 -14.86 -7.09 8.33
CA ASN A 799 -13.85 -6.61 7.38
C ASN A 799 -14.37 -5.39 6.60
N ALA A 800 -15.62 -5.44 6.13
CA ALA A 800 -16.25 -4.30 5.45
C ALA A 800 -16.22 -3.03 6.33
N GLN A 801 -16.50 -3.16 7.64
CA GLN A 801 -16.45 -2.07 8.61
C GLN A 801 -15.05 -1.44 8.84
N HIS A 802 -13.96 -2.01 8.30
CA HIS A 802 -12.65 -1.37 8.35
C HIS A 802 -12.44 -0.31 7.25
N LYS A 803 -13.02 -0.49 6.05
CA LYS A 803 -12.80 0.41 4.90
C LYS A 803 -13.11 1.90 5.14
N PRO A 804 -14.17 2.27 5.90
CA PRO A 804 -14.42 3.69 6.21
C PRO A 804 -13.31 4.35 7.05
N TYR A 805 -12.43 3.58 7.70
CA TYR A 805 -11.30 4.13 8.44
C TYR A 805 -10.18 4.65 7.55
N ASP A 806 -10.17 4.33 6.25
CA ASP A 806 -9.23 4.90 5.29
C ASP A 806 -9.44 6.43 5.19
N MET A 807 -10.64 6.93 5.50
CA MET A 807 -10.96 8.36 5.65
C MET A 807 -10.27 9.04 6.86
N LEU A 808 -9.54 8.30 7.69
CA LEU A 808 -8.71 8.79 8.81
C LEU A 808 -7.20 8.68 8.53
N ALA A 809 -6.81 8.20 7.34
CA ALA A 809 -5.46 8.37 6.82
C ALA A 809 -5.21 9.85 6.42
N PRO A 810 -3.95 10.26 6.15
CA PRO A 810 -3.68 11.56 5.54
C PRO A 810 -4.50 11.75 4.25
N GLY A 811 -4.95 12.99 4.02
CA GLY A 811 -5.79 13.35 2.88
C GLY A 811 -7.01 14.19 3.25
N ALA A 812 -7.85 14.48 2.26
CA ALA A 812 -8.93 15.47 2.34
C ALA A 812 -9.95 15.22 3.48
N ALA A 813 -10.35 13.96 3.68
CA ALA A 813 -11.36 13.59 4.67
C ALA A 813 -10.88 13.83 6.10
N LEU A 814 -9.62 13.48 6.40
CA LEU A 814 -8.98 13.78 7.66
C LEU A 814 -8.75 15.28 7.83
N ASN A 815 -8.37 16.01 6.77
CA ASN A 815 -8.14 17.45 6.84
C ASN A 815 -9.41 18.24 7.18
N ASP A 816 -10.57 17.85 6.65
CA ASP A 816 -11.88 18.39 7.03
C ASP A 816 -12.19 18.12 8.52
N MET A 817 -12.03 16.88 8.99
CA MET A 817 -12.20 16.51 10.40
C MET A 817 -11.24 17.27 11.34
N ASN A 818 -9.97 17.38 10.95
CA ASN A 818 -8.94 18.14 11.68
C ASN A 818 -9.34 19.62 11.78
N ALA A 819 -9.78 20.25 10.69
CA ALA A 819 -10.20 21.64 10.70
C ALA A 819 -11.36 21.87 11.69
N ARG A 820 -12.33 20.95 11.75
CA ARG A 820 -13.48 21.02 12.66
C ARG A 820 -13.09 20.90 14.13
N VAL A 821 -12.33 19.85 14.49
CA VAL A 821 -11.90 19.67 15.89
C VAL A 821 -10.99 20.82 16.32
N LEU A 822 -10.07 21.27 15.45
CA LEU A 822 -9.17 22.37 15.74
C LEU A 822 -9.89 23.73 15.86
N ASN A 823 -10.98 23.96 15.13
CA ASN A 823 -11.83 25.13 15.36
C ASN A 823 -12.47 25.08 16.75
N SER A 824 -13.03 23.94 17.16
CA SER A 824 -13.56 23.78 18.53
C SER A 824 -12.48 23.92 19.61
N VAL A 825 -11.25 23.46 19.35
CA VAL A 825 -10.08 23.69 20.23
C VAL A 825 -9.74 25.18 20.31
N ALA A 826 -9.77 25.91 19.18
CA ALA A 826 -9.59 27.35 19.18
C ALA A 826 -10.67 28.06 20.02
N ASP A 827 -11.94 27.68 19.92
CA ASP A 827 -13.02 28.24 20.75
C ASP A 827 -12.80 27.98 22.24
N ILE A 828 -12.44 26.73 22.60
CA ILE A 828 -12.11 26.34 23.99
C ILE A 828 -10.97 27.18 24.54
N ILE A 829 -9.87 27.33 23.78
CA ILE A 829 -8.68 28.08 24.21
C ILE A 829 -8.94 29.59 24.24
N ASN A 830 -9.68 30.12 23.26
CA ASN A 830 -10.00 31.54 23.19
C ASN A 830 -10.94 31.99 24.32
N SER A 831 -11.81 31.10 24.82
CA SER A 831 -12.74 31.38 25.92
C SER A 831 -12.08 31.68 27.28
N ILE A 832 -10.79 31.37 27.44
CA ILE A 832 -10.04 31.56 28.69
C ILE A 832 -9.60 33.03 28.81
N GLY A 833 -9.81 33.63 29.98
CA GLY A 833 -9.49 35.03 30.26
C GLY A 833 -8.03 35.34 30.62
N PRO A 834 -7.71 36.63 30.85
CA PRO A 834 -6.43 37.08 31.43
C PRO A 834 -6.37 36.90 32.96
N GLU A 835 -7.51 36.75 33.62
CA GLU A 835 -7.61 36.46 35.05
C GLU A 835 -7.44 34.95 35.34
N PHE A 836 -7.00 34.60 36.54
CA PHE A 836 -6.87 33.20 36.94
C PHE A 836 -8.23 32.53 37.15
N GLU A 837 -8.55 31.58 36.28
CA GLU A 837 -9.73 30.73 36.39
C GLU A 837 -9.37 29.36 37.00
N THR A 838 -9.85 29.07 38.22
CA THR A 838 -9.70 27.74 38.82
C THR A 838 -10.62 26.72 38.11
N LYS A 839 -10.04 25.69 37.50
CA LYS A 839 -10.76 24.58 36.87
C LYS A 839 -10.59 23.29 37.68
N GLN A 840 -11.62 22.44 37.72
CA GLN A 840 -11.45 21.01 37.99
C GLN A 840 -10.82 20.38 36.74
N PHE A 841 -9.50 20.45 36.65
CA PHE A 841 -8.79 20.52 35.36
C PHE A 841 -8.99 19.29 34.48
N TYR A 842 -8.94 18.09 35.07
CA TYR A 842 -9.21 16.84 34.35
C TYR A 842 -10.66 16.77 33.84
N LEU A 843 -11.65 17.16 34.65
CA LEU A 843 -13.06 17.14 34.24
C LEU A 843 -13.40 18.23 33.22
N TRP A 844 -12.74 19.38 33.30
CA TRP A 844 -12.84 20.46 32.32
C TRP A 844 -12.31 20.01 30.95
N LEU A 845 -11.05 19.53 30.88
CA LEU A 845 -10.50 18.94 29.65
C LEU A 845 -11.41 17.83 29.12
N ARG A 846 -11.78 16.87 29.99
CA ARG A 846 -12.67 15.75 29.65
C ARG A 846 -13.95 16.20 28.97
N LYS A 847 -14.65 17.19 29.54
CA LYS A 847 -15.89 17.71 28.96
C LYS A 847 -15.63 18.44 27.64
N SER A 848 -14.72 19.43 27.64
CA SER A 848 -14.48 20.28 26.48
C SER A 848 -14.02 19.49 25.26
N PHE A 849 -13.06 18.58 25.42
CA PHE A 849 -12.52 17.79 24.31
C PHE A 849 -13.44 16.64 23.87
N THR A 850 -14.28 16.10 24.77
CA THR A 850 -15.33 15.16 24.33
C THR A 850 -16.27 15.85 23.34
N LEU A 851 -16.68 17.08 23.62
CA LEU A 851 -17.56 17.83 22.72
C LEU A 851 -16.88 18.20 21.40
N ALA A 852 -15.61 18.62 21.43
CA ALA A 852 -14.84 18.93 20.22
C ALA A 852 -14.67 17.69 19.30
N THR A 853 -14.13 16.58 19.82
CA THR A 853 -13.93 15.35 19.03
C THR A 853 -15.25 14.76 18.55
N THR A 854 -16.29 14.69 19.40
CA THR A 854 -17.56 14.08 18.98
C THR A 854 -18.37 14.99 18.04
N GLY A 855 -18.25 16.32 18.14
CA GLY A 855 -18.80 17.27 17.17
C GLY A 855 -18.11 17.19 15.80
N ALA A 856 -16.79 17.00 15.76
CA ALA A 856 -16.07 16.77 14.50
C ALA A 856 -16.46 15.44 13.80
N LEU A 857 -16.97 14.46 14.55
CA LEU A 857 -17.48 13.18 14.03
C LEU A 857 -18.96 13.24 13.60
N PHE A 858 -19.83 13.77 14.48
CA PHE A 858 -21.31 13.71 14.39
C PHE A 858 -21.98 15.07 14.12
N GLY A 859 -21.22 16.09 13.71
CA GLY A 859 -21.75 17.41 13.36
C GLY A 859 -22.33 18.20 14.54
N ALA A 860 -23.00 19.30 14.23
CA ALA A 860 -23.60 20.22 15.20
C ALA A 860 -24.85 19.66 15.88
N GLN A 861 -25.46 18.60 15.33
CA GLN A 861 -26.61 17.89 15.93
C GLN A 861 -26.19 16.73 16.85
N ASN A 862 -24.89 16.59 17.13
CA ASN A 862 -24.33 15.60 18.05
C ASN A 862 -25.05 15.65 19.43
N PRO A 863 -25.69 14.55 19.88
CA PRO A 863 -26.53 14.56 21.08
C PRO A 863 -25.79 14.87 22.39
N LEU A 864 -24.45 14.82 22.43
CA LEU A 864 -23.67 15.22 23.61
C LEU A 864 -23.62 16.74 23.81
N ILE A 865 -23.93 17.54 22.79
CA ILE A 865 -23.93 19.01 22.86
C ILE A 865 -25.13 19.51 23.67
N ASP A 866 -26.33 18.98 23.40
CA ASP A 866 -27.59 19.47 23.97
C ASP A 866 -27.83 19.00 25.42
N ASP A 867 -27.37 17.80 25.80
CA ASP A 867 -27.52 17.27 27.17
C ASP A 867 -26.16 17.02 27.84
N PRO A 868 -25.71 17.93 28.74
CA PRO A 868 -24.50 17.74 29.53
C PRO A 868 -24.48 16.45 30.38
N GLN A 869 -25.63 15.85 30.70
CA GLN A 869 -25.69 14.58 31.42
C GLN A 869 -25.34 13.38 30.52
N LEU A 870 -25.48 13.50 29.20
CA LEU A 870 -25.01 12.47 28.25
C LEU A 870 -23.48 12.42 28.20
N ASN A 871 -22.78 13.56 28.27
CA ASN A 871 -21.31 13.54 28.41
C ASN A 871 -20.89 12.72 29.65
N ASP A 872 -21.49 13.00 30.81
CA ASP A 872 -21.14 12.24 32.03
C ASP A 872 -21.61 10.77 31.96
N SER A 873 -22.69 10.48 31.23
CA SER A 873 -23.14 9.10 30.93
C SER A 873 -22.17 8.32 30.02
N LEU A 874 -21.55 8.98 29.04
CA LEU A 874 -20.50 8.39 28.20
C LEU A 874 -19.30 8.02 29.07
N TRP A 875 -18.83 8.93 29.93
CA TRP A 875 -17.69 8.67 30.81
C TRP A 875 -17.99 7.67 31.93
N ASP A 876 -19.24 7.54 32.35
CA ASP A 876 -19.70 6.50 33.27
C ASP A 876 -19.75 5.11 32.63
N TYR A 877 -20.13 5.02 31.34
CA TYR A 877 -19.98 3.82 30.52
C TYR A 877 -18.50 3.45 30.35
N GLU A 878 -17.71 4.43 29.91
CA GLU A 878 -16.29 4.30 29.56
C GLU A 878 -15.43 3.80 30.73
N GLY A 879 -15.49 4.48 31.88
CA GLY A 879 -14.76 4.10 33.09
C GLY A 879 -15.21 2.77 33.72
N GLY A 880 -16.32 2.19 33.24
CA GLY A 880 -16.88 0.92 33.70
C GLY A 880 -16.86 -0.21 32.67
N GLN A 881 -16.19 -0.05 31.52
CA GLN A 881 -16.13 -1.08 30.47
C GLN A 881 -15.60 -2.44 30.95
N ALA A 882 -14.55 -2.44 31.78
CA ALA A 882 -14.02 -3.67 32.39
C ALA A 882 -15.05 -4.37 33.29
N ASP A 883 -15.89 -3.60 33.98
CA ASP A 883 -16.95 -4.13 34.84
C ASP A 883 -18.09 -4.73 34.01
N LEU A 884 -18.47 -4.10 32.88
CA LEU A 884 -19.48 -4.63 31.96
C LEU A 884 -19.07 -5.97 31.33
N LEU A 885 -17.78 -6.13 31.01
CA LEU A 885 -17.23 -7.35 30.41
C LEU A 885 -17.12 -8.51 31.42
N MET A 886 -16.61 -8.20 32.63
CA MET A 886 -16.15 -9.20 33.60
C MET A 886 -17.14 -9.55 34.71
N LYS A 887 -18.10 -8.66 35.05
CA LYS A 887 -19.05 -8.93 36.14
C LYS A 887 -20.31 -9.63 35.62
N PRO A 888 -20.82 -10.68 36.30
CA PRO A 888 -22.07 -11.32 35.92
C PRO A 888 -23.25 -10.38 36.16
N PHE A 889 -24.26 -10.41 35.28
CA PHE A 889 -25.45 -9.55 35.31
C PHE A 889 -25.13 -8.04 35.48
N PRO A 890 -24.49 -7.39 34.47
CA PRO A 890 -24.01 -6.01 34.59
C PRO A 890 -25.08 -4.97 34.96
N SER A 891 -26.35 -5.21 34.65
CA SER A 891 -27.49 -4.36 35.06
C SER A 891 -27.65 -4.24 36.59
N LEU A 892 -27.12 -5.20 37.36
CA LEU A 892 -27.14 -5.24 38.82
C LEU A 892 -25.76 -5.03 39.44
N THR A 893 -24.69 -5.58 38.83
CA THR A 893 -23.32 -5.57 39.39
C THR A 893 -22.43 -4.45 38.86
N ALA A 894 -22.84 -3.82 37.75
CA ALA A 894 -22.22 -2.65 37.13
C ALA A 894 -23.30 -1.62 36.70
N PRO A 895 -24.23 -1.22 37.60
CA PRO A 895 -25.43 -0.48 37.21
C PRO A 895 -25.14 0.94 36.69
N LYS A 896 -23.99 1.53 37.05
CA LYS A 896 -23.56 2.86 36.58
C LYS A 896 -23.19 2.84 35.08
N PRO A 897 -22.17 2.07 34.62
CA PRO A 897 -21.87 1.96 33.19
C PRO A 897 -23.02 1.37 32.37
N PHE A 898 -23.81 0.44 32.94
CA PHE A 898 -24.96 -0.13 32.23
C PHE A 898 -26.03 0.91 31.91
N ARG A 899 -26.33 1.82 32.86
CA ARG A 899 -27.26 2.95 32.64
C ARG A 899 -26.66 4.01 31.73
N GLY A 900 -25.36 4.32 31.87
CA GLY A 900 -24.64 5.24 30.99
C GLY A 900 -24.73 4.80 29.53
N ARG A 901 -24.46 3.52 29.27
CA ARG A 901 -24.59 2.91 27.93
C ARG A 901 -25.99 3.06 27.35
N ALA A 902 -27.01 2.69 28.12
CA ALA A 902 -28.40 2.78 27.70
C ALA A 902 -28.86 4.23 27.44
N ALA A 903 -28.31 5.22 28.14
CA ALA A 903 -28.57 6.63 27.88
C ALA A 903 -27.99 7.09 26.53
N ILE A 904 -26.73 6.74 26.23
CA ILE A 904 -26.11 7.06 24.93
C ILE A 904 -26.82 6.34 23.78
N GLN A 905 -27.11 5.03 23.92
CA GLN A 905 -27.87 4.27 22.91
C GLN A 905 -29.23 4.93 22.64
N LYS A 906 -29.98 5.33 23.67
CA LYS A 906 -31.26 6.04 23.50
C LYS A 906 -31.08 7.36 22.73
N ALA A 907 -30.03 8.13 23.02
CA ALA A 907 -29.77 9.42 22.38
C ALA A 907 -29.34 9.27 20.91
N LEU A 908 -28.41 8.35 20.62
CA LEU A 908 -28.01 8.03 19.25
C LEU A 908 -29.21 7.52 18.42
N ARG A 909 -30.07 6.66 18.98
CA ARG A 909 -31.27 6.21 18.27
C ARG A 909 -32.20 7.36 17.91
N ALA A 910 -32.33 8.40 18.75
CA ALA A 910 -33.09 9.60 18.41
C ALA A 910 -32.43 10.37 17.25
N TYR A 911 -31.11 10.60 17.33
CA TYR A 911 -30.30 11.26 16.29
C TYR A 911 -30.43 10.56 14.92
N PHE A 912 -30.21 9.25 14.87
CA PHE A 912 -30.25 8.46 13.63
C PHE A 912 -31.66 8.33 13.05
N ARG A 913 -32.72 8.30 13.88
CA ARG A 913 -34.11 8.31 13.41
C ARG A 913 -34.56 9.66 12.85
N ALA A 914 -33.94 10.76 13.28
CA ALA A 914 -34.16 12.09 12.72
C ALA A 914 -33.42 12.30 11.38
N GLY A 915 -32.49 11.40 11.03
CA GLY A 915 -31.73 11.44 9.77
C GLY A 915 -30.45 12.26 9.80
N HIS A 916 -30.05 12.76 10.98
CA HIS A 916 -28.88 13.65 11.14
C HIS A 916 -27.56 13.06 10.66
N ASP A 917 -27.44 11.73 10.53
CA ASP A 917 -26.27 11.10 9.91
C ASP A 917 -26.03 11.49 8.43
N GLN A 918 -27.02 12.11 7.79
CA GLN A 918 -26.92 12.66 6.43
C GLN A 918 -26.57 14.15 6.40
N ASP A 919 -26.57 14.86 7.54
CA ASP A 919 -26.30 16.29 7.60
C ASP A 919 -24.88 16.61 7.07
N SER A 920 -24.72 17.73 6.38
CA SER A 920 -23.50 18.02 5.60
C SER A 920 -22.24 18.08 6.45
N ASP A 921 -22.38 18.39 7.74
CA ASP A 921 -21.31 18.48 8.72
C ASP A 921 -20.98 17.17 9.46
N VAL A 922 -21.68 16.06 9.20
CA VAL A 922 -21.23 14.72 9.68
C VAL A 922 -20.02 14.23 8.89
N SER A 923 -19.03 13.67 9.59
CA SER A 923 -17.78 13.19 9.01
C SER A 923 -17.95 12.04 7.99
N LEU A 924 -17.03 11.96 7.03
CA LEU A 924 -17.03 10.91 6.00
C LEU A 924 -16.82 9.50 6.57
N VAL A 925 -16.06 9.35 7.67
CA VAL A 925 -15.91 8.06 8.37
C VAL A 925 -17.24 7.55 8.93
N ILE A 926 -18.05 8.42 9.57
CA ILE A 926 -19.37 8.04 10.08
C ILE A 926 -20.32 7.74 8.91
N LYS A 927 -20.38 8.60 7.89
CA LYS A 927 -21.20 8.37 6.68
C LYS A 927 -20.86 7.04 5.99
N GLY A 928 -19.58 6.70 5.87
CA GLY A 928 -19.13 5.42 5.31
C GLY A 928 -19.60 4.20 6.12
N ARG A 929 -19.40 4.22 7.44
CA ARG A 929 -19.82 3.13 8.35
C ARG A 929 -21.34 2.91 8.33
N VAL A 930 -22.09 4.00 8.31
CA VAL A 930 -23.56 4.01 8.21
C VAL A 930 -24.03 3.50 6.85
N ALA A 931 -23.39 3.91 5.75
CA ALA A 931 -23.69 3.40 4.41
C ALA A 931 -23.43 1.89 4.29
N ILE A 932 -22.37 1.37 4.91
CA ILE A 932 -22.13 -0.07 5.01
C ILE A 932 -23.25 -0.74 5.82
N ASN A 933 -23.57 -0.27 7.03
CA ASN A 933 -24.64 -0.88 7.83
C ASN A 933 -26.01 -0.88 7.11
N ARG A 934 -26.33 0.17 6.33
CA ARG A 934 -27.52 0.22 5.46
C ARG A 934 -27.44 -0.80 4.32
N LYS A 935 -26.29 -0.95 3.65
CA LYS A 935 -26.06 -2.00 2.62
C LYS A 935 -26.23 -3.41 3.18
N TRP A 936 -25.88 -3.62 4.45
CA TRP A 936 -26.05 -4.86 5.18
C TRP A 936 -27.46 -5.05 5.81
N GLY A 937 -28.41 -4.16 5.51
CA GLY A 937 -29.82 -4.29 5.91
C GLY A 937 -30.11 -4.07 7.40
N LEU A 938 -29.17 -3.52 8.17
CA LEU A 938 -29.34 -3.32 9.61
C LEU A 938 -30.41 -2.25 9.92
N PRO A 939 -31.35 -2.52 10.85
CA PRO A 939 -32.30 -1.52 11.36
C PRO A 939 -31.59 -0.28 11.91
N ILE A 940 -32.20 0.90 11.73
CA ILE A 940 -31.61 2.19 12.13
C ILE A 940 -31.22 2.27 13.62
N ASP A 941 -31.92 1.54 14.49
CA ASP A 941 -31.59 1.41 15.91
C ASP A 941 -30.30 0.60 16.17
N ASP A 942 -30.06 -0.45 15.38
CA ASP A 942 -28.82 -1.23 15.45
C ASP A 942 -27.64 -0.43 14.88
N ILE A 943 -27.86 0.39 13.83
CA ILE A 943 -26.86 1.34 13.34
C ILE A 943 -26.48 2.36 14.43
N ALA A 944 -27.47 2.90 15.14
CA ALA A 944 -27.23 3.81 16.25
C ALA A 944 -26.45 3.16 17.41
N ASP A 945 -26.79 1.91 17.75
CA ASP A 945 -26.05 1.13 18.75
C ASP A 945 -24.63 0.77 18.31
N HIS A 946 -24.38 0.61 17.00
CA HIS A 946 -23.04 0.40 16.43
C HIS A 946 -22.14 1.64 16.59
N GLU A 947 -22.67 2.84 16.36
CA GLU A 947 -21.88 4.08 16.43
C GLU A 947 -21.62 4.60 17.85
N LEU A 948 -22.21 3.99 18.89
CA LEU A 948 -21.68 4.06 20.26
C LEU A 948 -20.19 3.64 20.30
N GLY A 949 -19.80 2.68 19.44
CA GLY A 949 -18.41 2.29 19.25
C GLY A 949 -17.51 3.48 18.92
N MET A 950 -17.89 4.29 17.92
CA MET A 950 -17.11 5.45 17.49
C MET A 950 -17.05 6.56 18.53
N LEU A 951 -18.16 6.82 19.25
CA LEU A 951 -18.18 7.80 20.34
C LEU A 951 -17.15 7.49 21.44
N PHE A 952 -16.94 6.22 21.80
CA PHE A 952 -16.01 5.89 22.89
C PHE A 952 -14.55 5.77 22.41
N VAL A 953 -14.29 5.08 21.28
CA VAL A 953 -12.89 4.84 20.85
C VAL A 953 -12.13 6.11 20.48
N SER A 954 -12.85 7.14 20.04
CA SER A 954 -12.27 8.45 19.70
C SER A 954 -11.78 9.20 20.95
N VAL A 955 -12.55 9.22 22.04
CA VAL A 955 -12.23 10.03 23.24
C VAL A 955 -11.39 9.29 24.30
N THR A 956 -11.52 7.96 24.43
CA THR A 956 -10.91 7.17 25.52
C THR A 956 -9.40 7.35 25.66
N ASN A 957 -8.66 7.54 24.56
CA ASN A 957 -7.19 7.59 24.56
C ASN A 957 -6.62 9.00 24.32
N ALA A 958 -7.25 9.81 23.47
CA ALA A 958 -6.73 11.15 23.13
C ALA A 958 -6.72 12.09 24.34
N ILE A 959 -7.84 12.15 25.08
CA ILE A 959 -8.03 13.06 26.20
C ILE A 959 -7.10 12.77 27.40
N PRO A 960 -6.90 11.51 27.84
CA PRO A 960 -5.86 11.21 28.82
C PRO A 960 -4.46 11.57 28.32
N THR A 961 -4.14 11.36 27.04
CA THR A 961 -2.83 11.72 26.47
C THR A 961 -2.62 13.24 26.49
N LEU A 962 -3.64 14.03 26.12
CA LEU A 962 -3.61 15.50 26.25
C LEU A 962 -3.42 15.96 27.69
N PHE A 963 -4.14 15.36 28.64
CA PHE A 963 -3.95 15.65 30.08
C PHE A 963 -2.50 15.42 30.50
N TRP A 964 -1.91 14.28 30.12
CA TRP A 964 -0.52 13.96 30.46
C TRP A 964 0.47 14.88 29.74
N MET A 965 0.24 15.26 28.48
CA MET A 965 1.06 16.25 27.78
C MET A 965 1.14 17.55 28.56
N ILE A 966 -0.01 18.10 28.95
CA ILE A 966 -0.06 19.34 29.74
C ILE A 966 0.66 19.15 31.09
N PHE A 967 0.41 18.05 31.79
CA PHE A 967 0.99 17.85 33.13
C PHE A 967 2.49 17.50 33.13
N TYR A 968 3.02 16.82 32.10
CA TYR A 968 4.46 16.61 31.97
C TYR A 968 5.19 17.88 31.50
N VAL A 969 4.59 18.68 30.62
CA VAL A 969 5.18 19.94 30.15
C VAL A 969 5.19 21.00 31.25
N PHE A 970 4.03 21.35 31.81
CA PHE A 970 3.91 22.43 32.81
C PHE A 970 4.46 22.06 34.20
N HIS A 971 4.99 20.85 34.38
CA HIS A 971 5.79 20.48 35.55
C HIS A 971 7.23 21.01 35.47
N ASP A 972 7.75 21.29 34.27
CA ASP A 972 9.12 21.76 34.06
C ASP A 972 9.13 23.11 33.31
N ASN A 973 9.46 24.18 34.04
CA ASN A 973 9.57 25.53 33.48
C ASN A 973 10.65 25.65 32.39
N GLN A 974 11.68 24.81 32.39
CA GLN A 974 12.70 24.81 31.33
C GLN A 974 12.13 24.16 30.07
N LEU A 975 11.40 23.05 30.17
CA LEU A 975 10.71 22.44 29.04
C LEU A 975 9.65 23.38 28.44
N VAL A 976 8.90 24.10 29.28
CA VAL A 976 7.98 25.16 28.83
C VAL A 976 8.72 26.24 28.05
N ALA A 977 9.87 26.73 28.54
CA ALA A 977 10.66 27.75 27.83
C ALA A 977 11.28 27.22 26.53
N ASP A 978 11.80 26.00 26.53
CA ASP A 978 12.40 25.34 25.35
C ASP A 978 11.34 25.14 24.24
N LEU A 979 10.15 24.64 24.59
CA LEU A 979 9.03 24.49 23.66
C LEU A 979 8.49 25.85 23.18
N GLN A 980 8.47 26.88 24.02
CA GLN A 980 8.09 28.23 23.59
C GLN A 980 9.03 28.76 22.49
N ASN A 981 10.33 28.54 22.63
CA ASN A 981 11.32 28.97 21.63
C ASN A 981 11.16 28.20 20.29
N GLU A 982 10.84 26.90 20.34
CA GLU A 982 10.56 26.08 19.14
C GLU A 982 9.26 26.53 18.46
N LEU A 983 8.17 26.62 19.22
CA LEU A 983 6.83 26.94 18.72
C LEU A 983 6.73 28.35 18.11
N LEU A 984 7.51 29.33 18.60
CA LEU A 984 7.59 30.66 18.00
C LEU A 984 8.18 30.65 16.57
N GLY A 985 9.00 29.65 16.23
CA GLY A 985 9.49 29.48 14.85
C GLY A 985 8.40 29.02 13.87
N CYS A 986 7.35 28.37 14.39
CA CYS A 986 6.30 27.71 13.61
C CYS A 986 4.97 28.50 13.65
N LEU A 987 4.96 29.68 14.28
CA LEU A 987 3.78 30.51 14.50
C LEU A 987 3.65 31.60 13.42
N GLU A 988 2.47 31.70 12.82
CA GLU A 988 2.13 32.78 11.89
C GLU A 988 1.25 33.82 12.58
N GLU A 989 1.81 35.01 12.84
CA GLU A 989 1.06 36.14 13.41
C GLU A 989 0.41 37.02 12.34
N ARG A 990 -0.83 37.44 12.59
CA ARG A 990 -1.68 38.20 11.66
C ARG A 990 -2.54 39.20 12.44
N GLU A 991 -3.13 40.16 11.74
CA GLU A 991 -4.26 40.95 12.28
C GLU A 991 -5.56 40.44 11.65
N ASP A 992 -6.61 40.28 12.46
CA ASP A 992 -7.95 39.95 11.98
C ASP A 992 -8.70 41.19 11.47
N SER A 993 -9.91 41.01 10.93
CA SER A 993 -10.71 42.10 10.33
C SER A 993 -11.11 43.23 11.31
N ASN A 994 -10.87 43.06 12.61
CA ASN A 994 -11.11 44.07 13.65
C ASN A 994 -9.80 44.68 14.19
N GLY A 995 -8.64 44.28 13.66
CA GLY A 995 -7.32 44.65 14.18
C GLY A 995 -6.91 43.86 15.43
N GLN A 996 -7.50 42.69 15.68
CA GLN A 996 -7.05 41.82 16.78
C GLN A 996 -5.88 40.94 16.31
N ARG A 997 -4.83 40.80 17.15
CA ARG A 997 -3.70 39.88 16.91
C ARG A 997 -4.19 38.44 16.86
N GLU A 998 -4.19 37.84 15.68
CA GLU A 998 -4.54 36.44 15.41
C GLU A 998 -3.25 35.61 15.27
N CYS A 999 -3.12 34.58 16.09
CA CYS A 999 -1.96 33.69 16.14
C CYS A 999 -2.35 32.32 15.55
N VAL A 1000 -1.74 31.97 14.43
CA VAL A 1000 -2.12 30.83 13.58
C VAL A 1000 -1.04 29.75 13.61
N PHE A 1001 -1.44 28.50 13.89
CA PHE A 1001 -0.59 27.31 13.71
C PHE A 1001 -1.08 26.46 12.54
N SER A 1002 -0.19 26.04 11.65
CA SER A 1002 -0.45 24.89 10.77
C SER A 1002 0.04 23.62 11.46
N VAL A 1003 -0.89 22.72 11.77
CA VAL A 1003 -0.60 21.53 12.60
C VAL A 1003 0.19 20.47 11.83
N ALA A 1004 0.16 20.51 10.49
CA ALA A 1004 0.97 19.66 9.63
C ALA A 1004 2.48 19.95 9.73
N LYS A 1005 2.87 21.22 10.02
CA LYS A 1005 4.28 21.62 10.17
C LYS A 1005 4.98 20.94 11.34
N PHE A 1006 4.26 20.58 12.41
CA PHE A 1006 4.85 20.10 13.66
C PHE A 1006 5.76 18.87 13.50
N SER A 1007 5.46 17.97 12.56
CA SER A 1007 6.27 16.77 12.27
C SER A 1007 7.68 17.10 11.78
N ALA A 1008 7.85 18.21 11.06
CA ALA A 1008 9.13 18.63 10.46
C ALA A 1008 9.79 19.78 11.24
N GLU A 1009 9.00 20.71 11.77
CA GLU A 1009 9.46 21.97 12.36
C GLU A 1009 9.50 21.96 13.90
N CYS A 1010 8.82 21.01 14.59
CA CYS A 1010 8.75 20.94 16.06
C CYS A 1010 9.29 19.62 16.66
N PRO A 1011 10.57 19.27 16.48
CA PRO A 1011 11.13 17.99 16.96
C PRO A 1011 11.06 17.79 18.48
N LEU A 1012 11.12 18.85 19.31
CA LEU A 1012 10.94 18.74 20.76
C LEU A 1012 9.48 18.47 21.13
N LEU A 1013 8.53 19.16 20.53
CA LEU A 1013 7.10 18.91 20.74
C LEU A 1013 6.73 17.46 20.40
N VAL A 1014 7.22 16.96 19.26
CA VAL A 1014 6.95 15.59 18.78
C VAL A 1014 7.65 14.54 19.67
N SER A 1015 8.92 14.74 20.03
CA SER A 1015 9.63 13.85 20.96
C SER A 1015 9.00 13.85 22.36
N THR A 1016 8.50 15.01 22.82
CA THR A 1016 7.73 15.13 24.08
C THR A 1016 6.46 14.29 24.02
N TYR A 1017 5.71 14.35 22.92
CA TYR A 1017 4.51 13.55 22.69
C TYR A 1017 4.78 12.05 22.61
N GLN A 1018 5.85 11.64 21.93
CA GLN A 1018 6.29 10.25 21.89
C GLN A 1018 6.69 9.74 23.29
N GLU A 1019 7.40 10.54 24.09
CA GLU A 1019 7.76 10.19 25.48
C GLU A 1019 6.55 10.10 26.40
N VAL A 1020 5.59 11.02 26.30
CA VAL A 1020 4.33 10.94 27.07
C VAL A 1020 3.56 9.67 26.69
N MET A 1021 3.47 9.33 25.40
CA MET A 1021 2.87 8.05 24.98
C MET A 1021 3.64 6.84 25.52
N ARG A 1022 4.99 6.85 25.51
CA ARG A 1022 5.80 5.75 26.09
C ARG A 1022 5.49 5.55 27.58
N MET A 1023 5.40 6.63 28.35
CA MET A 1023 5.17 6.58 29.79
C MET A 1023 3.72 6.24 30.17
N THR A 1024 2.74 6.60 29.34
CA THR A 1024 1.31 6.51 29.69
C THR A 1024 0.58 5.34 29.03
N ASN A 1025 1.13 4.75 27.96
CA ASN A 1025 0.65 3.53 27.33
C ASN A 1025 0.62 2.33 28.31
N ARG A 1026 -0.47 1.55 28.24
CA ARG A 1026 -0.74 0.35 29.03
C ARG A 1026 -1.41 -0.79 28.22
N GLN A 1027 -1.42 -0.68 26.89
CA GLN A 1027 -2.01 -1.64 25.95
C GLN A 1027 -1.43 -3.06 26.13
N LEU A 1028 -2.30 -4.08 26.18
CA LEU A 1028 -1.91 -5.48 26.37
C LEU A 1028 -1.70 -6.27 25.06
N GLY A 1029 -1.98 -5.68 23.90
CA GLY A 1029 -1.71 -6.29 22.58
C GLY A 1029 -2.29 -7.70 22.41
N THR A 1030 -3.54 -7.93 22.80
CA THR A 1030 -4.12 -9.28 22.82
C THR A 1030 -4.37 -9.85 21.42
N ARG A 1031 -4.11 -11.14 21.22
CA ARG A 1031 -4.50 -11.95 20.05
C ARG A 1031 -4.99 -13.34 20.48
N THR A 1032 -5.64 -14.05 19.58
CA THR A 1032 -6.00 -15.47 19.71
C THR A 1032 -5.35 -16.25 18.58
N VAL A 1033 -4.70 -17.36 18.92
CA VAL A 1033 -4.11 -18.29 17.97
C VAL A 1033 -5.23 -19.06 17.26
N ILE A 1034 -5.45 -18.84 15.97
CA ILE A 1034 -6.56 -19.46 15.23
C ILE A 1034 -6.23 -20.87 14.72
N GLU A 1035 -4.95 -21.22 14.67
CA GLU A 1035 -4.39 -22.51 14.24
C GLU A 1035 -3.01 -22.73 14.86
N ASP A 1036 -2.57 -24.00 15.03
CA ASP A 1036 -1.24 -24.30 15.57
C ASP A 1036 -0.18 -23.69 14.64
N THR A 1037 0.66 -22.80 15.17
CA THR A 1037 1.53 -21.93 14.36
C THR A 1037 2.87 -21.67 15.04
N TYR A 1038 3.90 -21.34 14.26
CA TYR A 1038 5.25 -21.09 14.77
C TYR A 1038 5.60 -19.59 14.71
N LEU A 1039 6.31 -19.12 15.74
CA LEU A 1039 6.79 -17.74 15.86
C LEU A 1039 8.30 -17.74 16.16
N SER A 1040 9.05 -16.95 15.40
CA SER A 1040 10.50 -16.74 15.54
C SER A 1040 10.88 -15.34 15.06
N HIS A 1041 12.12 -14.91 15.30
CA HIS A 1041 12.69 -13.67 14.76
C HIS A 1041 14.22 -13.78 14.70
N SER A 1042 14.89 -13.17 13.71
CA SER A 1042 16.36 -13.22 13.52
C SER A 1042 17.12 -12.90 14.81
N SER A 1043 16.85 -11.72 15.38
CA SER A 1043 17.45 -11.20 16.62
C SER A 1043 16.99 -11.89 17.92
N VAL A 1044 16.36 -13.07 17.87
CA VAL A 1044 15.90 -13.82 19.05
C VAL A 1044 16.29 -15.28 18.88
N GLY A 1045 17.50 -15.62 19.33
CA GLY A 1045 18.12 -16.91 19.09
C GLY A 1045 18.76 -17.54 20.32
N ASP A 1046 19.41 -18.68 20.09
CA ASP A 1046 20.32 -19.31 21.05
C ASP A 1046 21.65 -18.56 21.15
N ALA A 1047 22.54 -19.03 22.04
CA ALA A 1047 23.87 -18.44 22.23
C ALA A 1047 24.84 -18.63 21.03
N ALA A 1048 24.41 -19.35 19.98
CA ALA A 1048 25.13 -19.47 18.71
C ALA A 1048 24.54 -18.58 17.60
N GLY A 1049 23.47 -17.83 17.88
CA GLY A 1049 22.79 -16.95 16.93
C GLY A 1049 21.71 -17.64 16.09
N THR A 1050 21.34 -18.88 16.41
CA THR A 1050 20.28 -19.60 15.67
C THR A 1050 18.90 -19.11 16.13
N PRO A 1051 18.01 -18.61 15.24
CA PRO A 1051 16.70 -18.09 15.63
C PRO A 1051 15.84 -19.14 16.35
N THR A 1052 15.42 -18.83 17.58
CA THR A 1052 14.60 -19.74 18.40
C THR A 1052 13.16 -19.67 17.90
N THR A 1053 12.58 -20.85 17.65
CA THR A 1053 11.23 -20.98 17.10
C THR A 1053 10.29 -21.60 18.12
N TYR A 1054 9.19 -20.90 18.41
CA TYR A 1054 8.22 -21.24 19.44
C TYR A 1054 6.89 -21.69 18.81
N LEU A 1055 6.37 -22.83 19.27
CA LEU A 1055 5.05 -23.33 18.88
C LEU A 1055 3.95 -22.66 19.72
N LEU A 1056 2.92 -22.16 19.05
CA LEU A 1056 1.78 -21.49 19.65
C LEU A 1056 0.52 -22.30 19.32
N LYS A 1057 -0.21 -22.75 20.34
CA LYS A 1057 -1.33 -23.70 20.18
C LYS A 1057 -2.68 -23.02 19.90
N LYS A 1058 -3.45 -23.57 18.96
CA LYS A 1058 -4.82 -23.14 18.60
C LYS A 1058 -5.71 -22.93 19.82
N GLY A 1059 -6.49 -21.85 19.80
CA GLY A 1059 -7.37 -21.44 20.90
C GLY A 1059 -6.66 -20.78 22.10
N THR A 1060 -5.32 -20.73 22.11
CA THR A 1060 -4.58 -20.03 23.17
C THR A 1060 -4.56 -18.52 22.90
N HIS A 1061 -4.68 -17.70 23.95
CA HIS A 1061 -4.51 -16.26 23.84
C HIS A 1061 -3.04 -15.85 23.98
N ILE A 1062 -2.66 -14.77 23.30
CA ILE A 1062 -1.36 -14.11 23.38
C ILE A 1062 -1.58 -12.69 23.91
N GLN A 1063 -0.67 -12.19 24.73
CA GLN A 1063 -0.55 -10.76 25.04
C GLN A 1063 0.86 -10.25 24.80
N MET A 1064 0.94 -8.98 24.42
CA MET A 1064 2.14 -8.23 24.05
C MET A 1064 2.12 -6.91 24.86
N PRO A 1065 2.45 -6.93 26.17
CA PRO A 1065 2.21 -5.80 27.05
C PRO A 1065 3.22 -4.67 26.82
N SER A 1066 2.75 -3.51 26.35
CA SER A 1066 3.58 -2.34 26.09
C SER A 1066 4.36 -1.86 27.32
N MET A 1067 3.80 -2.06 28.51
CA MET A 1067 4.42 -1.84 29.83
C MET A 1067 5.74 -2.61 30.07
N ILE A 1068 6.10 -3.57 29.21
CA ILE A 1068 7.39 -4.26 29.21
C ILE A 1068 8.33 -3.62 28.19
N THR A 1069 7.92 -3.48 26.92
CA THR A 1069 8.76 -2.90 25.85
C THR A 1069 9.08 -1.42 26.06
N ALA A 1070 8.11 -0.63 26.54
CA ALA A 1070 8.25 0.80 26.82
C ALA A 1070 9.15 1.12 28.03
N TYR A 1071 9.46 0.10 28.87
CA TYR A 1071 10.26 0.23 30.08
C TYR A 1071 11.53 -0.64 30.08
N ALA A 1072 11.95 -1.19 28.93
CA ALA A 1072 13.17 -1.97 28.78
C ALA A 1072 14.44 -1.06 28.80
N PRO A 1073 15.35 -1.16 29.78
CA PRO A 1073 16.55 -0.32 29.83
C PRO A 1073 17.45 -0.49 28.60
N ALA A 1074 17.55 -1.72 28.09
CA ALA A 1074 18.32 -2.06 26.89
C ALA A 1074 17.87 -1.35 25.60
N THR A 1075 16.66 -0.79 25.56
CA THR A 1075 16.16 0.01 24.42
C THR A 1075 16.20 1.51 24.71
N TRP A 1076 15.83 1.91 25.93
CA TRP A 1076 15.54 3.30 26.24
C TRP A 1076 16.67 4.04 26.97
N GLY A 1077 17.56 3.30 27.66
CA GLY A 1077 18.61 3.78 28.56
C GLY A 1077 18.31 3.48 30.04
N GLU A 1078 19.31 3.59 30.90
CA GLU A 1078 19.15 3.42 32.36
C GLU A 1078 18.17 4.45 32.97
N ASP A 1079 17.98 5.59 32.32
CA ASP A 1079 17.03 6.64 32.72
C ASP A 1079 15.58 6.35 32.31
N VAL A 1080 15.25 5.15 31.81
CA VAL A 1080 13.94 4.77 31.25
C VAL A 1080 12.72 5.04 32.16
N LEU A 1081 12.91 5.07 33.48
CA LEU A 1081 11.86 5.40 34.46
C LEU A 1081 11.58 6.91 34.55
N ASN A 1082 12.51 7.74 34.10
CA ASN A 1082 12.39 9.19 34.09
C ASN A 1082 11.72 9.67 32.80
N PHE A 1083 10.93 10.74 32.92
CA PHE A 1083 10.43 11.47 31.76
C PHE A 1083 11.58 12.27 31.13
N ASN A 1084 11.82 12.06 29.83
CA ASN A 1084 12.85 12.75 29.07
C ASN A 1084 12.24 13.26 27.74
N PRO A 1085 11.88 14.55 27.62
CA PRO A 1085 11.20 15.10 26.44
C PRO A 1085 12.06 15.02 25.17
N ARG A 1086 13.36 14.75 25.28
CA ARG A 1086 14.32 14.64 24.18
C ARG A 1086 14.66 13.18 23.82
N ARG A 1087 13.98 12.18 24.41
CA ARG A 1087 14.34 10.74 24.27
C ARG A 1087 14.32 10.21 22.83
N PHE A 1088 13.51 10.82 21.95
CA PHE A 1088 13.38 10.42 20.54
C PHE A 1088 14.21 11.32 19.59
N ILE A 1089 14.82 12.40 20.09
CA ILE A 1089 15.82 13.18 19.34
C ILE A 1089 17.15 12.43 19.45
N THR A 1090 17.39 11.47 18.54
CA THR A 1090 18.47 10.48 18.71
C THR A 1090 19.15 10.06 17.40
N THR A 1091 20.12 9.14 17.47
CA THR A 1091 20.81 8.61 16.29
C THR A 1091 19.98 7.51 15.60
N ARG A 1092 20.08 7.40 14.28
CA ARG A 1092 19.34 6.43 13.43
C ARG A 1092 19.41 4.97 13.93
N GLU A 1093 20.52 4.56 14.54
CA GLU A 1093 20.68 3.25 15.20
C GLU A 1093 19.75 3.09 16.41
N LYS A 1094 19.79 4.04 17.36
CA LYS A 1094 18.96 4.01 18.57
C LYS A 1094 17.48 4.22 18.24
N GLU A 1095 17.19 5.08 17.26
CA GLU A 1095 15.86 5.32 16.72
C GLU A 1095 15.21 4.02 16.23
N ARG A 1096 15.92 3.20 15.45
CA ARG A 1096 15.42 1.89 14.99
C ARG A 1096 15.13 0.92 16.15
N LEU A 1097 15.97 0.89 17.19
CA LEU A 1097 15.70 0.08 18.39
C LEU A 1097 14.45 0.57 19.14
N GLN A 1098 14.29 1.88 19.29
CA GLN A 1098 13.12 2.50 19.88
C GLN A 1098 11.85 2.19 19.08
N ASN A 1099 11.87 2.39 17.75
CA ASN A 1099 10.75 2.14 16.85
C ASN A 1099 10.28 0.67 16.87
N ARG A 1100 11.19 -0.30 17.02
CA ARG A 1100 10.81 -1.72 17.20
C ARG A 1100 9.99 -1.93 18.50
N ALA A 1101 10.30 -1.20 19.57
CA ALA A 1101 9.67 -1.30 20.90
C ALA A 1101 8.49 -0.32 21.14
N PHE A 1102 8.35 0.70 20.30
CA PHE A 1102 7.41 1.80 20.45
C PHE A 1102 6.16 1.61 19.59
N ASN A 1103 5.14 0.98 20.19
CA ASN A 1103 3.90 0.59 19.52
C ASN A 1103 2.63 1.09 20.24
N PRO A 1104 2.48 2.41 20.52
CA PRO A 1104 1.31 2.97 21.21
C PRO A 1104 0.00 2.87 20.43
N PHE A 1105 0.08 2.55 19.13
CA PHE A 1105 -1.07 2.43 18.24
C PHE A 1105 -1.38 0.98 17.85
N GLY A 1106 -0.74 -0.02 18.47
CA GLY A 1106 -0.77 -1.40 18.00
C GLY A 1106 0.18 -1.64 16.82
N GLY A 1107 -0.24 -2.47 15.86
CA GLY A 1107 0.57 -2.84 14.70
C GLY A 1107 -0.11 -3.88 13.79
N GLY A 1108 0.47 -4.10 12.60
CA GLY A 1108 -0.09 -4.94 11.55
C GLY A 1108 -1.46 -4.44 11.07
N LYS A 1109 -2.35 -5.37 10.67
CA LYS A 1109 -3.72 -5.06 10.21
C LYS A 1109 -4.66 -4.44 11.28
N HIS A 1110 -4.14 -4.11 12.46
CA HIS A 1110 -4.86 -3.53 13.59
C HIS A 1110 -4.08 -2.35 14.20
N LEU A 1111 -3.44 -1.53 13.35
CA LEU A 1111 -2.92 -0.22 13.71
C LEU A 1111 -4.06 0.78 13.94
N CYS A 1112 -3.95 1.67 14.93
CA CYS A 1112 -4.98 2.68 15.20
C CYS A 1112 -5.21 3.61 13.99
N PRO A 1113 -6.44 3.71 13.44
CA PRO A 1113 -6.71 4.57 12.30
C PRO A 1113 -6.70 6.04 12.68
N GLY A 1114 -7.41 6.43 13.75
CA GLY A 1114 -7.52 7.82 14.23
C GLY A 1114 -6.24 8.42 14.85
N ARG A 1115 -5.07 7.79 14.66
CA ARG A 1115 -3.78 8.26 15.22
C ARG A 1115 -3.41 9.67 14.76
N HIS A 1116 -3.68 9.99 13.50
CA HIS A 1116 -3.36 11.29 12.90
C HIS A 1116 -4.32 12.40 13.34
N PHE A 1117 -5.61 12.06 13.49
CA PHE A 1117 -6.63 12.94 14.07
C PHE A 1117 -6.29 13.30 15.53
N ALA A 1118 -5.97 12.28 16.35
CA ALA A 1118 -5.57 12.49 17.74
C ALA A 1118 -4.24 13.26 17.86
N TYR A 1119 -3.26 13.00 16.99
CA TYR A 1119 -2.02 13.80 16.91
C TYR A 1119 -2.34 15.29 16.70
N ALA A 1120 -3.23 15.61 15.77
CA ALA A 1120 -3.60 16.99 15.46
C ALA A 1120 -4.32 17.69 16.63
N GLU A 1121 -5.35 17.05 17.21
CA GLU A 1121 -6.09 17.58 18.37
C GLU A 1121 -5.15 17.85 19.56
N ILE A 1122 -4.28 16.89 19.89
CA ILE A 1122 -3.39 16.97 21.06
C ILE A 1122 -2.31 18.04 20.84
N LEU A 1123 -1.58 18.02 19.73
CA LEU A 1123 -0.47 18.95 19.53
C LEU A 1123 -0.93 20.38 19.28
N GLY A 1124 -2.00 20.61 18.52
CA GLY A 1124 -2.57 21.95 18.34
C GLY A 1124 -2.94 22.59 19.70
N THR A 1125 -3.59 21.81 20.56
CA THR A 1125 -3.92 22.26 21.92
C THR A 1125 -2.68 22.60 22.74
N VAL A 1126 -1.71 21.69 22.80
CA VAL A 1126 -0.50 21.87 23.62
C VAL A 1126 0.33 23.07 23.13
N ALA A 1127 0.46 23.25 21.81
CA ALA A 1127 1.19 24.36 21.22
C ALA A 1127 0.65 25.72 21.64
N ALA A 1128 -0.67 25.93 21.51
CA ALA A 1128 -1.33 27.17 21.91
C ALA A 1128 -1.32 27.39 23.43
N LEU A 1129 -1.48 26.33 24.24
CA LEU A 1129 -1.36 26.41 25.70
C LEU A 1129 0.06 26.83 26.12
N VAL A 1130 1.10 26.19 25.58
CA VAL A 1130 2.50 26.44 25.93
C VAL A 1130 2.94 27.87 25.57
N LEU A 1131 2.53 28.40 24.41
CA LEU A 1131 2.82 29.79 24.06
C LEU A 1131 2.01 30.79 24.88
N GLY A 1132 0.69 30.59 24.98
CA GLY A 1132 -0.24 31.63 25.42
C GLY A 1132 -0.60 31.68 26.90
N PHE A 1133 -0.35 30.62 27.68
CA PHE A 1133 -1.02 30.42 28.98
C PHE A 1133 -0.10 30.04 30.13
N GLU A 1134 -0.53 30.38 31.34
CA GLU A 1134 0.06 29.92 32.60
C GLU A 1134 -0.87 28.89 33.24
N ILE A 1135 -0.33 27.74 33.64
CA ILE A 1135 -1.07 26.65 34.31
C ILE A 1135 -0.35 26.31 35.60
N VAL A 1136 -1.00 26.59 36.73
CA VAL A 1136 -0.42 26.48 38.09
C VAL A 1136 -1.42 25.85 39.06
N THR A 1137 -0.97 25.44 40.25
CA THR A 1137 -1.88 25.02 41.32
C THR A 1137 -2.69 26.22 41.86
N PRO A 1138 -3.77 26.01 42.64
CA PRO A 1138 -4.51 27.10 43.27
C PRO A 1138 -3.64 28.03 44.15
N GLU A 1139 -2.53 27.50 44.68
CA GLU A 1139 -1.54 28.21 45.51
C GLU A 1139 -0.46 28.94 44.68
N GLY A 1140 -0.50 28.84 43.35
CA GLY A 1140 0.47 29.46 42.43
C GLY A 1140 1.77 28.67 42.22
N ALA A 1141 1.83 27.40 42.64
CA ALA A 1141 2.99 26.54 42.38
C ALA A 1141 2.90 25.86 41.00
N GLN A 1142 4.00 25.30 40.51
CA GLN A 1142 3.97 24.43 39.32
C GLN A 1142 3.05 23.23 39.55
N VAL A 1143 2.37 22.77 38.50
CA VAL A 1143 1.61 21.51 38.57
C VAL A 1143 2.54 20.32 38.82
N SER A 1144 2.03 19.27 39.46
CA SER A 1144 2.77 18.02 39.71
C SER A 1144 2.09 16.86 39.01
N VAL A 1145 2.88 16.00 38.35
CA VAL A 1145 2.38 14.84 37.60
C VAL A 1145 1.73 13.83 38.57
N PRO A 1146 0.41 13.58 38.49
CA PRO A 1146 -0.25 12.70 39.44
C PRO A 1146 0.01 11.21 39.16
N PRO A 1147 -0.22 10.30 40.14
CA PRO A 1147 -0.04 8.88 39.91
C PRO A 1147 -1.03 8.29 38.89
N ILE A 1148 -0.52 7.39 38.03
CA ILE A 1148 -1.28 6.69 36.99
C ILE A 1148 -2.12 5.54 37.59
N TYR A 1149 -3.44 5.57 37.33
CA TYR A 1149 -4.35 4.46 37.53
C TYR A 1149 -4.08 3.34 36.52
N ASN A 1150 -4.25 2.09 36.94
CA ASN A 1150 -4.04 0.92 36.11
C ASN A 1150 -5.37 0.17 35.96
N SER A 1151 -5.69 -0.22 34.73
CA SER A 1151 -6.90 -0.93 34.31
C SER A 1151 -6.52 -2.30 33.72
N LEU A 1152 -7.49 -3.01 33.13
CA LEU A 1152 -7.27 -4.22 32.33
C LEU A 1152 -7.62 -4.03 30.85
N VAL A 1153 -8.33 -2.95 30.49
CA VAL A 1153 -8.86 -2.72 29.13
C VAL A 1153 -8.43 -1.38 28.51
N GLU A 1154 -7.96 -0.42 29.31
CA GLU A 1154 -7.58 0.92 28.84
C GLU A 1154 -6.18 0.88 28.19
N ALA A 1155 -6.04 1.45 26.98
CA ALA A 1155 -4.75 1.53 26.29
C ALA A 1155 -3.86 2.67 26.80
N VAL A 1156 -4.44 3.77 27.29
CA VAL A 1156 -3.74 4.86 28.01
C VAL A 1156 -4.18 4.89 29.46
N GLY A 1157 -3.23 4.88 30.41
CA GLY A 1157 -3.53 4.92 31.84
C GLY A 1157 -3.98 6.32 32.28
N LYS A 1158 -5.14 6.43 32.94
CA LYS A 1158 -5.70 7.71 33.44
C LYS A 1158 -5.10 8.10 34.80
N PRO A 1159 -5.30 9.33 35.31
CA PRO A 1159 -4.97 9.67 36.70
C PRO A 1159 -5.77 8.81 37.69
N LEU A 1160 -5.32 8.69 38.95
CA LEU A 1160 -6.11 8.05 40.02
C LEU A 1160 -7.53 8.66 40.11
N PRO A 1161 -8.61 7.87 40.33
CA PRO A 1161 -9.99 8.40 40.34
C PRO A 1161 -10.23 9.55 41.32
N ALA A 1162 -9.56 9.56 42.48
CA ALA A 1162 -9.62 10.66 43.44
C ALA A 1162 -8.97 11.95 42.89
N VAL A 1163 -7.93 11.83 42.07
CA VAL A 1163 -7.31 12.97 41.36
C VAL A 1163 -8.23 13.45 40.24
N GLN A 1164 -8.80 12.54 39.44
CA GLN A 1164 -9.73 12.89 38.36
C GLN A 1164 -10.87 13.81 38.83
N GLN A 1165 -11.37 13.63 40.05
CA GLN A 1165 -12.46 14.42 40.63
C GLN A 1165 -12.03 15.70 41.34
N ASN A 1166 -10.82 15.75 41.92
CA ASN A 1166 -10.42 16.81 42.86
C ASN A 1166 -9.19 17.62 42.41
N LEU A 1167 -8.61 17.33 41.24
CA LEU A 1167 -7.47 18.05 40.71
C LEU A 1167 -7.88 19.46 40.26
N LEU A 1168 -7.58 20.45 41.10
CA LEU A 1168 -7.71 21.86 40.77
C LEU A 1168 -6.42 22.39 40.14
N ALA A 1169 -6.55 23.22 39.11
CA ALA A 1169 -5.48 24.07 38.60
C ALA A 1169 -6.07 25.42 38.19
N ASN A 1170 -5.29 26.49 38.36
CA ASN A 1170 -5.60 27.81 37.84
C ASN A 1170 -5.00 27.93 36.44
N ILE A 1171 -5.79 28.44 35.50
CA ILE A 1171 -5.34 28.77 34.14
C ILE A 1171 -5.64 30.24 33.83
N ARG A 1172 -4.71 30.92 33.14
CA ARG A 1172 -4.91 32.26 32.55
C ARG A 1172 -4.04 32.47 31.33
N ARG A 1173 -4.31 33.51 30.54
CA ARG A 1173 -3.39 34.02 29.53
C ARG A 1173 -2.14 34.64 30.17
N ARG A 1174 -0.99 34.44 29.52
CA ARG A 1174 0.29 35.05 29.91
C ARG A 1174 0.28 36.56 29.68
N PRO A 1175 1.09 37.33 30.45
CA PRO A 1175 1.41 38.71 30.11
C PRO A 1175 1.93 38.83 28.66
N GLY A 1176 1.33 39.72 27.86
CA GLY A 1176 1.61 39.88 26.43
C GLY A 1176 0.80 38.97 25.48
N TRP A 1177 -0.09 38.12 26.02
CA TRP A 1177 -0.96 37.20 25.26
C TRP A 1177 -2.46 37.38 25.59
N GLU A 1178 -2.81 38.42 26.34
CA GLU A 1178 -4.18 38.73 26.79
C GLU A 1178 -5.12 39.01 25.62
N GLY A 1179 -4.65 39.77 24.62
CA GLY A 1179 -5.42 40.15 23.43
C GLY A 1179 -5.37 39.16 22.26
N VAL A 1180 -4.67 38.03 22.40
CA VAL A 1180 -4.39 37.10 21.29
C VAL A 1180 -5.59 36.21 20.97
N LYS A 1181 -5.93 36.10 19.69
CA LYS A 1181 -6.94 35.17 19.16
C LYS A 1181 -6.22 33.98 18.53
N TRP A 1182 -6.45 32.77 19.04
CA TRP A 1182 -5.85 31.55 18.53
C TRP A 1182 -6.64 31.00 17.35
N ARG A 1183 -5.94 30.47 16.35
CA ARG A 1183 -6.50 29.78 15.18
C ARG A 1183 -5.57 28.67 14.72
N PHE A 1184 -6.12 27.69 14.02
CA PHE A 1184 -5.38 26.56 13.47
C PHE A 1184 -5.70 26.36 11.98
N VAL A 1185 -4.78 25.70 11.28
CA VAL A 1185 -4.95 25.21 9.90
C VAL A 1185 -4.59 23.73 9.86
N ALA A 1186 -5.42 22.93 9.20
CA ALA A 1186 -5.29 21.47 9.16
C ALA A 1186 -4.20 20.94 8.20
N GLY A 1187 -3.56 21.81 7.41
CA GLY A 1187 -2.55 21.45 6.42
C GLY A 1187 -1.70 22.64 5.96
N ASN A 1188 -0.82 22.43 4.99
CA ASN A 1188 0.20 23.41 4.55
C ASN A 1188 -0.34 24.61 3.74
N GLY A 1189 -1.66 24.82 3.70
CA GLY A 1189 -2.27 25.91 2.94
C GLY A 1189 -2.11 27.26 3.64
N THR A 1190 -1.47 28.21 2.95
CA THR A 1190 -1.67 29.64 3.26
C THR A 1190 -3.16 29.95 3.14
N THR A 1191 -3.78 30.48 4.20
CA THR A 1191 -5.20 30.82 4.15
C THR A 1191 -5.42 32.06 3.27
N ASP A 1192 -5.79 31.85 2.01
CA ASP A 1192 -6.40 32.89 1.20
C ASP A 1192 -7.72 33.36 1.84
N SER A 1193 -8.05 34.64 1.64
CA SER A 1193 -9.04 35.42 2.39
C SER A 1193 -10.46 35.36 1.85
#